data_AF-A0A443QQF2-F1
#
_entry.id   AF-A0A443QQF2-F1
#
_cell.length_a   1.000
_cell.length_b   1.000
_cell.length_c   1.000
_cell.angle_alpha   90.00
_cell.angle_beta   90.00
_cell.angle_gamma   90.00
#
_symmetry.space_group_name_H-M   'P 1'
#
loop_
_entity.id
_entity.type
_entity.pdbx_description
1 polymer ?
#
loop_
_entity_poly.entity_id
_entity_poly.type
_entity_poly.pdbx_seq_one_letter_code
_entity_poly.pdbx_strand_id
1 'polypeptide(L)'
;NFTRSSLVPISIHKNLYQKKECKSESQSQTMSLTSNTATLMHLLKGNIGTGILAMPSAFANSGLLVGTLGLPLMGLIAVHCMHLLINAHIKLCAKFSSTFLDYDEVAEKAFLAGPKFFRNKSKLARKTVILFLLITQLGFCCIYCLFVAENIREFIKGISKERIDIDVKVLLLFELPFMILFNYIHRLKHLAIASTIANGLQITGFFIVFYNLFQNLPSVESRPQTANLSRLPLYFGTAIYAFEGIGLVLPLQKDMIEPSAFPGLCGVLNTGMVIVTCLYVGMGFFGFLKFGNQVKGSVTLNLPSTPLYETVQLMFSLAIFLSYALQLYVPINIIWPFIKRTYNLSETSRRTQILDYCLRTFLVTGTFILAAAIPKLDLFISLVGAVSSSCLALIFPPIIEIFTLWEYDIKFFRRLPKEKLFSKMSLNSNMGTLMHLLKGNIGPGLLAIPKAFSNAGLLVGTIGMPIIGFISVYSMHQLIKSHRKICEKFGCSSLDYEQIAERSFAIGPKFLQNKADFARRAVIFCLLVIQLGVCCIYVLFVAENVGEFIKGATNKKIQIDIKLLMLAQLPFLILFNFVRRLKHLAVLSVIANFLQIASIFIVFQHLFTNLPPSWTRPATADITRLPLYFGTAIYSFEGIGLVIPLQKDMKQPEAFGGLCGVLNTGMTMLSCLFIAMGFFGFLKFGDDVKASITLNLPPTPLYQAVQLSFAIAVFLTYTLQLYIPINIICPYFRKKFNLEDDCLKSTVFENCLRATIVCGTCEYRSYFNLVFNSKLKLLSLLRMIIAALRKNLTLPAHIYA
;
A
#
# COMPACT_ATOMS: atom_id res chain seq x y z
N ASN A 1 24.49 -77.37 -11.60
CA ASN A 1 23.36 -76.90 -10.76
C ASN A 1 23.44 -75.39 -10.57
N PHE A 2 22.53 -74.65 -11.23
CA PHE A 2 21.90 -73.35 -10.88
C PHE A 2 22.61 -72.41 -9.86
N THR A 3 22.75 -71.08 -9.97
CA THR A 3 22.36 -69.98 -10.89
C THR A 3 22.82 -68.64 -10.27
N ARG A 4 23.21 -67.63 -11.10
CA ARG A 4 23.05 -66.13 -11.01
C ARG A 4 23.44 -65.37 -9.72
N SER A 5 24.01 -64.16 -9.71
CA SER A 5 24.18 -63.11 -10.75
C SER A 5 25.22 -62.04 -10.35
N SER A 6 25.87 -61.52 -11.38
CA SER A 6 26.84 -60.43 -11.55
C SER A 6 26.50 -59.05 -10.97
N LEU A 7 27.52 -58.36 -10.41
CA LEU A 7 27.58 -56.91 -10.22
C LEU A 7 28.81 -56.36 -11.00
N VAL A 8 28.53 -55.54 -12.01
CA VAL A 8 29.48 -54.82 -12.88
C VAL A 8 29.73 -53.41 -12.31
N PRO A 9 30.96 -52.84 -12.34
CA PRO A 9 31.23 -51.51 -11.80
C PRO A 9 30.93 -50.42 -12.84
N ILE A 10 29.94 -49.56 -12.56
CA ILE A 10 29.68 -48.31 -13.31
C ILE A 10 29.61 -47.16 -12.31
N SER A 11 30.74 -46.57 -11.93
CA SER A 11 30.74 -45.34 -11.12
C SER A 11 31.89 -44.37 -11.38
N ILE A 12 32.88 -44.72 -12.21
CA ILE A 12 34.07 -43.86 -12.39
C ILE A 12 33.93 -42.91 -13.61
N HIS A 13 33.20 -43.30 -14.66
CA HIS A 13 33.06 -42.46 -15.86
C HIS A 13 32.10 -41.27 -15.70
N LYS A 14 31.11 -41.35 -14.80
CA LYS A 14 30.13 -40.27 -14.59
C LYS A 14 30.75 -39.04 -13.90
N ASN A 15 31.67 -39.28 -12.95
CA ASN A 15 32.33 -38.21 -12.21
C ASN A 15 33.33 -37.39 -13.07
N LEU A 16 33.92 -37.99 -14.10
CA LEU A 16 34.82 -37.27 -15.02
C LEU A 16 34.07 -36.42 -16.04
N TYR A 17 32.88 -36.84 -16.49
CA TYR A 17 32.00 -36.03 -17.34
C TYR A 17 31.40 -34.86 -16.56
N GLN A 18 30.90 -35.10 -15.34
CA GLN A 18 30.30 -34.05 -14.50
C GLN A 18 31.33 -32.99 -14.06
N LYS A 19 32.60 -33.38 -13.88
CA LYS A 19 33.71 -32.46 -13.55
C LYS A 19 34.25 -31.70 -14.77
N LYS A 20 34.07 -32.22 -15.99
CA LYS A 20 34.33 -31.50 -17.25
C LYS A 20 33.19 -30.54 -17.61
N GLU A 21 31.93 -30.93 -17.42
CA GLU A 21 30.76 -30.05 -17.58
C GLU A 21 30.77 -28.88 -16.59
N CYS A 22 31.11 -29.13 -15.32
CA CYS A 22 31.21 -28.07 -14.32
C CYS A 22 32.38 -27.11 -14.61
N LYS A 23 33.48 -27.59 -15.21
CA LYS A 23 34.58 -26.73 -15.71
C LYS A 23 34.19 -25.97 -16.98
N SER A 24 33.47 -26.58 -17.93
CA SER A 24 33.03 -25.89 -19.16
C SER A 24 31.89 -24.90 -18.92
N GLU A 25 30.98 -25.16 -17.98
CA GLU A 25 29.98 -24.17 -17.52
C GLU A 25 30.65 -23.01 -16.78
N SER A 26 31.66 -23.27 -15.93
CA SER A 26 32.41 -22.20 -15.26
C SER A 26 33.27 -21.36 -16.22
N GLN A 27 33.78 -21.94 -17.31
CA GLN A 27 34.54 -21.23 -18.36
C GLN A 27 33.63 -20.54 -19.39
N SER A 28 32.42 -21.05 -19.64
CA SER A 28 31.43 -20.40 -20.49
C SER A 28 30.69 -19.25 -19.77
N GLN A 29 30.48 -19.36 -18.45
CA GLN A 29 29.86 -18.30 -17.65
C GLN A 29 30.77 -17.08 -17.48
N THR A 30 32.08 -17.28 -17.29
CA THR A 30 33.06 -16.18 -17.15
C THR A 30 33.17 -15.28 -18.38
N MET A 31 32.81 -15.76 -19.57
CA MET A 31 32.79 -14.98 -20.82
C MET A 31 31.49 -14.17 -21.03
N SER A 32 30.47 -14.33 -20.16
CA SER A 32 29.14 -13.71 -20.28
C SER A 32 28.79 -12.74 -19.14
N LEU A 33 29.67 -12.56 -18.15
CA LEU A 33 29.45 -11.65 -17.02
C LEU A 33 29.54 -10.19 -17.46
N THR A 34 28.70 -9.35 -16.85
CA THR A 34 28.57 -7.93 -17.13
C THR A 34 29.36 -7.09 -16.13
N SER A 35 29.96 -6.00 -16.63
CA SER A 35 30.63 -5.00 -15.78
C SER A 35 29.60 -4.21 -14.97
N ASN A 36 30.03 -3.49 -13.93
CA ASN A 36 29.15 -2.64 -13.12
C ASN A 36 28.41 -1.59 -13.99
N THR A 37 29.11 -0.99 -14.96
CA THR A 37 28.53 -0.01 -15.88
C THR A 37 27.54 -0.65 -16.86
N ALA A 38 27.87 -1.84 -17.37
CA ALA A 38 26.94 -2.59 -18.23
C ALA A 38 25.67 -2.98 -17.45
N THR A 39 25.82 -3.47 -16.22
CA THR A 39 24.71 -3.80 -15.32
C THR A 39 23.87 -2.58 -14.98
N LEU A 40 24.51 -1.44 -14.69
CA LEU A 40 23.83 -0.17 -14.48
C LEU A 40 22.98 0.19 -15.71
N MET A 41 23.54 0.06 -16.92
CA MET A 41 22.80 0.33 -18.16
C MET A 41 21.62 -0.63 -18.34
N HIS A 42 21.77 -1.91 -18.02
CA HIS A 42 20.68 -2.88 -18.04
C HIS A 42 19.60 -2.56 -16.99
N LEU A 43 19.98 -2.11 -15.80
CA LEU A 43 19.06 -1.66 -14.75
C LEU A 43 18.30 -0.40 -15.16
N LEU A 44 19.01 0.59 -15.71
CA LEU A 44 18.41 1.81 -16.25
C LEU A 44 17.41 1.47 -17.35
N LYS A 45 17.81 0.66 -18.33
CA LYS A 45 16.91 0.20 -19.39
C LYS A 45 15.70 -0.56 -18.85
N GLY A 46 15.92 -1.42 -17.85
CA GLY A 46 14.86 -2.23 -17.23
C GLY A 46 13.77 -1.40 -16.54
N ASN A 47 14.11 -0.19 -16.09
CA ASN A 47 13.16 0.73 -15.45
C ASN A 47 12.70 1.87 -16.40
N ILE A 48 13.59 2.38 -17.26
CA ILE A 48 13.30 3.47 -18.20
C ILE A 48 12.62 2.91 -19.46
N GLY A 49 11.34 2.55 -19.30
CA GLY A 49 10.43 2.18 -20.40
C GLY A 49 9.42 3.29 -20.70
N THR A 50 8.20 2.92 -21.08
CA THR A 50 7.08 3.88 -21.28
C THR A 50 6.65 4.62 -20.01
N GLY A 51 7.03 4.11 -18.83
CA GLY A 51 6.63 4.70 -17.53
C GLY A 51 7.09 6.14 -17.35
N ILE A 52 8.33 6.46 -17.75
CA ILE A 52 8.84 7.84 -17.66
C ILE A 52 8.01 8.81 -18.50
N LEU A 53 7.58 8.38 -19.70
CA LEU A 53 6.82 9.19 -20.66
C LEU A 53 5.41 9.51 -20.14
N ALA A 54 4.88 8.69 -19.22
CA ALA A 54 3.58 8.91 -18.57
C ALA A 54 3.68 9.75 -17.28
N MET A 55 4.88 10.08 -16.79
CA MET A 55 5.06 10.86 -15.55
C MET A 55 4.35 12.22 -15.55
N PRO A 56 4.28 12.99 -16.65
CA PRO A 56 3.51 14.23 -16.66
C PRO A 56 2.03 14.01 -16.34
N SER A 57 1.45 12.91 -16.83
CA SER A 57 0.05 12.56 -16.54
C SER A 57 -0.11 12.16 -15.08
N ALA A 58 0.86 11.45 -14.50
CA ALA A 58 0.88 11.16 -13.07
C ALA A 58 0.91 12.45 -12.24
N PHE A 59 1.70 13.45 -12.63
CA PHE A 59 1.76 14.75 -11.96
C PHE A 59 0.47 15.55 -12.15
N ALA A 60 -0.20 15.44 -13.29
CA ALA A 60 -1.55 16.00 -13.48
C ALA A 60 -2.60 15.40 -12.54
N ASN A 61 -2.40 14.14 -12.13
CA ASN A 61 -3.27 13.43 -11.18
C ASN A 61 -2.92 13.67 -9.70
N SER A 62 -1.77 14.26 -9.38
CA SER A 62 -1.32 14.50 -7.99
C SER A 62 -1.09 15.97 -7.62
N GLY A 63 -0.79 16.82 -8.60
CA GLY A 63 -0.32 18.19 -8.39
C GLY A 63 1.20 18.25 -8.24
N LEU A 64 1.80 19.43 -8.46
CA LEU A 64 3.25 19.58 -8.51
C LEU A 64 3.95 19.19 -7.19
N LEU A 65 3.45 19.65 -6.04
CA LEU A 65 4.08 19.39 -4.74
C LEU A 65 4.01 17.90 -4.38
N VAL A 66 2.82 17.30 -4.53
CA VAL A 66 2.60 15.88 -4.20
C VAL A 66 3.38 15.00 -5.17
N GLY A 67 3.40 15.32 -6.46
CA GLY A 67 4.19 14.61 -7.46
C GLY A 67 5.69 14.65 -7.14
N THR A 68 6.23 15.85 -6.87
CA THR A 68 7.67 16.06 -6.63
C THR A 68 8.15 15.42 -5.32
N LEU A 69 7.36 15.44 -4.24
CA LEU A 69 7.75 14.81 -2.98
C LEU A 69 7.37 13.32 -2.92
N GLY A 70 6.25 12.95 -3.53
CA GLY A 70 5.72 11.59 -3.52
C GLY A 70 6.56 10.63 -4.35
N LEU A 71 7.10 11.08 -5.50
CA LEU A 71 7.82 10.18 -6.41
C LEU A 71 9.17 9.72 -5.83
N PRO A 72 10.00 10.57 -5.20
CA PRO A 72 11.17 10.12 -4.45
C PRO A 72 10.84 9.23 -3.26
N LEU A 73 9.73 9.49 -2.56
CA LEU A 73 9.28 8.64 -1.46
C LEU A 73 8.93 7.23 -1.97
N MET A 74 8.20 7.15 -3.07
CA MET A 74 7.87 5.87 -3.72
C MET A 74 9.12 5.15 -4.23
N GLY A 75 10.06 5.88 -4.84
CA GLY A 75 11.36 5.35 -5.25
C GLY A 75 12.15 4.77 -4.07
N LEU A 76 12.18 5.46 -2.93
CA LEU A 76 12.84 4.97 -1.71
C LEU A 76 12.21 3.68 -1.20
N ILE A 77 10.87 3.59 -1.19
CA ILE A 77 10.16 2.38 -0.76
C ILE A 77 10.43 1.22 -1.74
N ALA A 78 10.39 1.48 -3.04
CA ALA A 78 10.68 0.47 -4.07
C ALA A 78 12.11 -0.06 -3.95
N VAL A 79 13.11 0.83 -3.83
CA VAL A 79 14.52 0.46 -3.61
C VAL A 79 14.67 -0.35 -2.32
N HIS A 80 14.01 0.07 -1.23
CA HIS A 80 14.04 -0.68 0.01
C HIS A 80 13.51 -2.11 -0.18
N CYS A 81 12.39 -2.29 -0.87
CA CYS A 81 11.83 -3.61 -1.15
C CYS A 81 12.74 -4.47 -2.05
N MET A 82 13.45 -3.87 -3.01
CA MET A 82 14.48 -4.58 -3.79
C MET A 82 15.61 -5.09 -2.90
N HIS A 83 16.06 -4.30 -1.92
CA HIS A 83 17.03 -4.76 -0.91
C HIS A 83 16.49 -5.87 -0.02
N LEU A 84 15.22 -5.79 0.40
CA LEU A 84 14.59 -6.87 1.18
C LEU A 84 14.63 -8.19 0.41
N LEU A 85 14.33 -8.14 -0.90
CA LEU A 85 14.37 -9.30 -1.77
C LEU A 85 15.79 -9.86 -1.91
N ILE A 86 16.80 -9.02 -2.15
CA ILE A 86 18.22 -9.44 -2.23
C ILE A 86 18.67 -10.09 -0.92
N ASN A 87 18.34 -9.46 0.22
CA ASN A 87 18.71 -9.98 1.54
C ASN A 87 18.04 -11.32 1.85
N ALA A 88 16.78 -11.48 1.46
CA ALA A 88 16.07 -12.76 1.58
C ALA A 88 16.71 -13.82 0.68
N HIS A 89 17.01 -13.49 -0.57
CA HIS A 89 17.70 -14.36 -1.52
C HIS A 89 19.03 -14.89 -0.93
N ILE A 90 19.93 -14.00 -0.48
CA ILE A 90 21.23 -14.39 0.09
C ILE A 90 21.06 -15.35 1.27
N LYS A 91 20.16 -15.03 2.21
CA LYS A 91 19.89 -15.87 3.39
C LYS A 91 19.32 -17.23 3.03
N LEU A 92 18.43 -17.29 2.04
CA LEU A 92 17.81 -18.54 1.60
C LEU A 92 18.77 -19.41 0.77
N CYS A 93 19.61 -18.81 -0.07
CA CYS A 93 20.68 -19.52 -0.76
C CYS A 93 21.62 -20.20 0.24
N ALA A 94 22.05 -19.47 1.28
CA ALA A 94 22.88 -20.03 2.35
C ALA A 94 22.16 -21.15 3.13
N LYS A 95 20.85 -20.99 3.40
CA LYS A 95 20.06 -21.96 4.19
C LYS A 95 19.76 -23.26 3.44
N PHE A 96 19.48 -23.17 2.15
CA PHE A 96 19.09 -24.31 1.31
C PHE A 96 20.24 -24.82 0.43
N SER A 97 21.48 -24.38 0.68
CA SER A 97 22.68 -24.71 -0.11
C SER A 97 22.46 -24.54 -1.62
N SER A 98 21.71 -23.50 -1.99
CA SER A 98 21.39 -23.18 -3.39
C SER A 98 22.37 -22.12 -3.88
N THR A 99 22.88 -22.28 -5.11
CA THR A 99 23.82 -21.32 -5.72
C THR A 99 23.12 -20.01 -6.09
N PHE A 100 21.89 -20.09 -6.56
CA PHE A 100 21.04 -18.96 -6.92
C PHE A 100 19.57 -19.38 -6.86
N LEU A 101 18.67 -18.42 -6.66
CA LEU A 101 17.23 -18.56 -6.60
C LEU A 101 16.60 -17.38 -7.36
N ASP A 102 15.76 -17.68 -8.35
CA ASP A 102 14.92 -16.68 -9.03
C ASP A 102 13.84 -16.14 -8.08
N TYR A 103 13.17 -15.04 -8.45
CA TYR A 103 12.21 -14.38 -7.56
C TYR A 103 11.07 -15.32 -7.09
N ASP A 104 10.54 -16.14 -7.98
CA ASP A 104 9.50 -17.12 -7.65
C ASP A 104 10.02 -18.24 -6.71
N GLU A 105 11.29 -18.60 -6.84
CA GLU A 105 11.95 -19.60 -5.99
C GLU A 105 12.30 -19.05 -4.62
N VAL A 106 12.74 -17.79 -4.55
CA VAL A 106 12.93 -17.07 -3.29
C VAL A 106 11.63 -17.07 -2.49
N ALA A 107 10.48 -16.81 -3.14
CA ALA A 107 9.18 -16.89 -2.49
C ALA A 107 8.84 -18.32 -2.02
N GLU A 108 9.11 -19.35 -2.83
CA GLU A 108 8.90 -20.75 -2.45
C GLU A 108 9.72 -21.11 -1.19
N LYS A 109 11.03 -20.82 -1.23
CA LYS A 109 11.99 -21.15 -0.17
C LYS A 109 11.73 -20.34 1.10
N ALA A 110 11.31 -19.08 0.98
CA ALA A 110 10.87 -18.27 2.12
C ALA A 110 9.71 -18.94 2.84
N PHE A 111 8.69 -19.41 2.12
CA PHE A 111 7.56 -20.12 2.72
C PHE A 111 7.93 -21.45 3.35
N LEU A 112 8.89 -22.18 2.77
CA LEU A 112 9.46 -23.39 3.40
C LEU A 112 10.24 -23.09 4.68
N ALA A 113 10.98 -21.97 4.72
CA ALA A 113 11.67 -21.49 5.92
C ALA A 113 10.70 -20.92 6.97
N GLY A 114 9.52 -20.47 6.54
CA GLY A 114 8.51 -19.79 7.33
C GLY A 114 7.72 -20.66 8.31
N PRO A 115 6.56 -20.15 8.79
CA PRO A 115 5.70 -20.83 9.76
C PRO A 115 5.21 -22.18 9.26
N LYS A 116 5.18 -23.19 10.15
CA LYS A 116 4.77 -24.57 9.82
C LYS A 116 3.45 -24.64 9.04
N PHE A 117 2.47 -23.79 9.39
CA PHE A 117 1.18 -23.70 8.72
C PHE A 117 1.28 -23.27 7.24
N PHE A 118 2.21 -22.37 6.92
CA PHE A 118 2.39 -21.83 5.57
C PHE A 118 3.39 -22.63 4.72
N ARG A 119 4.18 -23.54 5.32
CA ARG A 119 5.14 -24.39 4.58
C ARG A 119 4.47 -25.20 3.47
N ASN A 120 3.28 -25.75 3.74
CA ASN A 120 2.51 -26.53 2.77
C ASN A 120 1.98 -25.67 1.60
N LYS A 121 1.99 -24.34 1.74
CA LYS A 121 1.57 -23.38 0.71
C LYS A 121 2.76 -22.80 -0.07
N SER A 122 3.99 -23.30 0.10
CA SER A 122 5.18 -22.79 -0.60
C SER A 122 5.05 -22.83 -2.13
N LYS A 123 4.52 -23.93 -2.68
CA LYS A 123 4.24 -24.05 -4.12
C LYS A 123 3.17 -23.06 -4.60
N LEU A 124 2.21 -22.70 -3.75
CA LEU A 124 1.22 -21.67 -4.06
C LEU A 124 1.86 -20.28 -4.10
N ALA A 125 2.78 -19.97 -3.17
CA ALA A 125 3.54 -18.72 -3.19
C ALA A 125 4.33 -18.57 -4.49
N ARG A 126 5.05 -19.62 -4.90
CA ARG A 126 5.74 -19.67 -6.20
C ARG A 126 4.81 -19.38 -7.37
N LYS A 127 3.69 -20.12 -7.46
CA LYS A 127 2.68 -19.94 -8.52
C LYS A 127 2.08 -18.53 -8.53
N THR A 128 1.94 -17.92 -7.36
CA THR A 128 1.42 -16.54 -7.22
C THR A 128 2.42 -15.54 -7.79
N VAL A 129 3.70 -15.62 -7.40
CA VAL A 129 4.73 -14.73 -7.97
C VAL A 129 4.83 -14.90 -9.49
N ILE A 130 4.82 -16.15 -9.98
CA ILE A 130 4.79 -16.45 -11.43
C ILE A 130 3.58 -15.78 -12.11
N LEU A 131 2.38 -15.94 -11.55
CA LEU A 131 1.16 -15.36 -12.11
C LEU A 131 1.24 -13.84 -12.20
N PHE A 132 1.69 -13.19 -11.12
CA PHE A 132 1.83 -11.73 -11.09
C PHE A 132 2.93 -11.24 -12.04
N LEU A 133 4.05 -11.96 -12.16
CA LEU A 133 5.06 -11.68 -13.18
C LEU A 133 4.45 -11.77 -14.58
N LEU A 134 3.69 -12.83 -14.90
CA LEU A 134 3.02 -12.96 -16.20
C LEU A 134 2.04 -11.81 -16.48
N ILE A 135 1.21 -11.45 -15.50
CA ILE A 135 0.25 -10.35 -15.63
C ILE A 135 0.98 -9.02 -15.89
N THR A 136 2.03 -8.72 -15.13
CA THR A 136 2.81 -7.48 -15.30
C THR A 136 3.46 -7.44 -16.68
N GLN A 137 4.10 -8.54 -17.11
CA GLN A 137 4.82 -8.60 -18.39
C GLN A 137 3.88 -8.47 -19.60
N LEU A 138 2.76 -9.19 -19.58
CA LEU A 138 1.73 -9.05 -20.63
C LEU A 138 1.08 -7.66 -20.60
N GLY A 139 0.91 -7.08 -19.40
CA GLY A 139 0.45 -5.70 -19.24
C GLY A 139 1.40 -4.69 -19.91
N PHE A 140 2.71 -4.86 -19.75
CA PHE A 140 3.71 -4.00 -20.39
C PHE A 140 3.66 -4.13 -21.91
N CYS A 141 3.48 -5.35 -22.43
CA CYS A 141 3.26 -5.58 -23.86
C CYS A 141 2.02 -4.83 -24.38
N CYS A 142 0.90 -4.85 -23.66
CA CYS A 142 -0.32 -4.11 -24.05
C CYS A 142 -0.08 -2.59 -24.09
N ILE A 143 0.66 -2.07 -23.11
CA ILE A 143 1.02 -0.65 -23.04
C ILE A 143 1.94 -0.29 -24.21
N TYR A 144 2.86 -1.18 -24.59
CA TYR A 144 3.80 -0.93 -25.69
C TYR A 144 3.10 -0.83 -27.03
N CYS A 145 2.19 -1.76 -27.38
CA CYS A 145 1.46 -1.65 -28.65
C CYS A 145 0.49 -0.45 -28.66
N LEU A 146 -0.19 -0.14 -27.54
CA LEU A 146 -0.98 1.09 -27.44
C LEU A 146 -0.12 2.34 -27.65
N PHE A 147 1.05 2.39 -27.03
CA PHE A 147 1.97 3.51 -27.19
C PHE A 147 2.40 3.67 -28.65
N VAL A 148 2.80 2.58 -29.32
CA VAL A 148 3.22 2.60 -30.73
C VAL A 148 2.07 3.10 -31.61
N ALA A 149 0.88 2.52 -31.47
CA ALA A 149 -0.30 2.93 -32.23
C ALA A 149 -0.68 4.41 -32.02
N GLU A 150 -0.68 4.91 -30.78
CA GLU A 150 -1.00 6.31 -30.49
C GLU A 150 0.05 7.29 -31.05
N ASN A 151 1.33 6.95 -30.99
CA ASN A 151 2.38 7.82 -31.54
C ASN A 151 2.40 7.81 -33.07
N ILE A 152 2.16 6.66 -33.71
CA ILE A 152 1.99 6.59 -35.18
C ILE A 152 0.77 7.41 -35.61
N ARG A 153 -0.33 7.38 -34.84
CA ARG A 153 -1.52 8.20 -35.10
C ARG A 153 -1.18 9.69 -35.10
N GLU A 154 -0.49 10.18 -34.07
CA GLU A 154 -0.09 11.61 -33.98
C GLU A 154 0.89 12.00 -35.09
N PHE A 155 1.80 11.10 -35.47
CA PHE A 155 2.71 11.30 -36.59
C PHE A 155 1.96 11.43 -37.94
N ILE A 156 1.02 10.53 -38.24
CA ILE A 156 0.22 10.58 -39.47
C ILE A 156 -0.62 11.86 -39.54
N LYS A 157 -1.18 12.28 -38.39
CA LYS A 157 -1.90 13.56 -38.27
C LYS A 157 -1.03 14.78 -38.54
N GLY A 158 0.24 14.74 -38.12
CA GLY A 158 1.20 15.83 -38.33
C GLY A 158 1.59 16.00 -39.80
N ILE A 159 1.87 14.90 -40.51
CA ILE A 159 2.29 14.93 -41.91
C ILE A 159 1.12 15.19 -42.87
N SER A 160 -0.06 14.66 -42.56
CA SER A 160 -1.23 14.82 -43.42
C SER A 160 -1.75 16.25 -43.35
N LYS A 161 -1.54 17.05 -44.42
CA LYS A 161 -2.07 18.43 -44.54
C LYS A 161 -3.58 18.53 -44.28
N GLU A 162 -4.33 17.45 -44.52
CA GLU A 162 -5.78 17.32 -44.31
C GLU A 162 -6.17 16.77 -42.91
N ARG A 163 -5.21 16.54 -42.00
CA ARG A 163 -5.42 15.98 -40.64
C ARG A 163 -6.25 14.68 -40.62
N ILE A 164 -5.86 13.71 -41.44
CA ILE A 164 -6.46 12.37 -41.41
C ILE A 164 -6.28 11.77 -40.00
N ASP A 165 -7.40 11.50 -39.33
CA ASP A 165 -7.42 10.88 -38.00
C ASP A 165 -7.82 9.40 -38.10
N ILE A 166 -6.82 8.52 -38.05
CA ILE A 166 -7.03 7.07 -38.07
C ILE A 166 -7.32 6.58 -36.64
N ASP A 167 -8.35 5.74 -36.48
CA ASP A 167 -8.66 5.09 -35.21
C ASP A 167 -7.47 4.20 -34.75
N VAL A 168 -7.11 4.31 -33.46
CA VAL A 168 -6.05 3.52 -32.82
C VAL A 168 -6.26 2.03 -33.04
N LYS A 169 -7.51 1.54 -33.07
CA LYS A 169 -7.82 0.11 -33.31
C LYS A 169 -7.38 -0.37 -34.69
N VAL A 170 -7.48 0.49 -35.71
CA VAL A 170 -7.01 0.17 -37.07
C VAL A 170 -5.50 0.10 -37.10
N LEU A 171 -4.82 1.02 -36.41
CA LEU A 171 -3.36 1.01 -36.28
C LEU A 171 -2.84 -0.22 -35.52
N LEU A 172 -3.53 -0.64 -34.45
CA LEU A 172 -3.23 -1.89 -33.75
C LEU A 172 -3.38 -3.10 -34.67
N LEU A 173 -4.45 -3.15 -35.47
CA LEU A 173 -4.65 -4.25 -36.44
C LEU A 173 -3.55 -4.29 -37.50
N PHE A 174 -3.09 -3.11 -37.96
CA PHE A 174 -1.99 -2.98 -38.90
C PHE A 174 -0.63 -3.39 -38.31
N GLU A 175 -0.36 -3.01 -37.05
CA GLU A 175 0.89 -3.34 -36.34
C GLU A 175 1.01 -4.83 -35.99
N LEU A 176 -0.11 -5.50 -35.72
CA LEU A 176 -0.18 -6.90 -35.28
C LEU A 176 0.65 -7.90 -36.13
N PRO A 177 0.50 -7.98 -37.47
CA PRO A 177 1.27 -8.93 -38.28
C PRO A 177 2.78 -8.70 -38.19
N PHE A 178 3.23 -7.44 -38.16
CA PHE A 178 4.64 -7.11 -38.01
C PHE A 178 5.17 -7.51 -36.64
N MET A 179 4.38 -7.29 -35.58
CA MET A 179 4.76 -7.68 -34.23
C MET A 179 4.84 -9.19 -34.06
N ILE A 180 3.94 -9.96 -34.67
CA ILE A 180 3.99 -11.44 -34.69
C ILE A 180 5.28 -11.91 -35.37
N LEU A 181 5.56 -11.41 -36.58
CA LEU A 181 6.76 -11.79 -37.34
C LEU A 181 8.04 -11.44 -36.58
N PHE A 182 8.10 -10.28 -35.93
CA PHE A 182 9.26 -9.87 -35.14
C PHE A 182 9.48 -10.78 -33.91
N ASN A 183 8.41 -11.27 -33.27
CA ASN A 183 8.50 -12.17 -32.13
C ASN A 183 8.93 -13.61 -32.47
N TYR A 184 9.02 -13.96 -33.76
CA TYR A 184 9.58 -15.24 -34.21
C TYR A 184 11.12 -15.31 -34.13
N ILE A 185 11.79 -14.23 -33.74
CA ILE A 185 13.23 -14.22 -33.53
C ILE A 185 13.58 -14.95 -32.22
N HIS A 186 14.14 -16.16 -32.30
CA HIS A 186 14.55 -16.94 -31.12
C HIS A 186 15.89 -16.54 -30.51
N ARG A 187 16.82 -16.04 -31.32
CA ARG A 187 18.19 -15.81 -30.85
C ARG A 187 18.26 -14.48 -30.09
N LEU A 188 18.49 -14.57 -28.78
CA LEU A 188 18.74 -13.41 -27.91
C LEU A 188 19.82 -12.47 -28.46
N LYS A 189 20.84 -12.98 -29.16
CA LYS A 189 21.86 -12.16 -29.82
C LYS A 189 21.27 -11.16 -30.82
N HIS A 190 20.26 -11.55 -31.60
CA HIS A 190 19.60 -10.65 -32.55
C HIS A 190 18.70 -9.64 -31.83
N LEU A 191 17.97 -10.06 -30.78
CA LEU A 191 17.19 -9.17 -29.94
C LEU A 191 18.06 -8.16 -29.17
N ALA A 192 19.28 -8.54 -28.80
CA ALA A 192 20.25 -7.64 -28.16
C ALA A 192 20.68 -6.51 -29.10
N ILE A 193 20.92 -6.78 -30.39
CA ILE A 193 21.25 -5.74 -31.39
C ILE A 193 20.07 -4.78 -31.58
N ALA A 194 18.86 -5.31 -31.78
CA ALA A 194 17.65 -4.52 -31.91
C ALA A 194 17.43 -3.62 -30.67
N SER A 195 17.71 -4.15 -29.49
CA SER A 195 17.66 -3.39 -28.25
C SER A 195 18.71 -2.29 -28.17
N THR A 196 19.93 -2.50 -28.65
CA THR A 196 20.95 -1.44 -28.64
C THR A 196 20.50 -0.26 -29.50
N ILE A 197 19.92 -0.55 -30.67
CA ILE A 197 19.31 0.47 -31.54
C ILE A 197 18.17 1.18 -30.82
N ALA A 198 17.25 0.44 -30.20
CA ALA A 198 16.13 0.99 -29.44
C ALA A 198 16.60 1.94 -28.33
N ASN A 199 17.66 1.57 -27.59
CA ASN A 199 18.21 2.41 -26.54
C ASN A 199 18.79 3.73 -27.11
N GLY A 200 19.52 3.66 -28.23
CA GLY A 200 20.06 4.86 -28.88
C GLY A 200 18.96 5.83 -29.33
N LEU A 201 17.89 5.29 -29.91
CA LEU A 201 16.70 6.06 -30.29
C LEU A 201 16.00 6.69 -29.08
N GLN A 202 15.81 5.94 -27.99
CA GLN A 202 15.20 6.46 -26.75
C GLN A 202 16.04 7.56 -26.11
N ILE A 203 17.36 7.38 -26.00
CA ILE A 203 18.25 8.39 -25.41
C ILE A 203 18.18 9.68 -26.21
N THR A 204 18.29 9.58 -27.54
CA THR A 204 18.19 10.75 -28.43
C THR A 204 16.82 11.41 -28.33
N GLY A 205 15.74 10.60 -28.31
CA GLY A 205 14.38 11.07 -28.10
C GLY A 205 14.20 11.80 -26.75
N PHE A 206 14.77 11.28 -25.67
CA PHE A 206 14.72 11.92 -24.35
C PHE A 206 15.40 13.28 -24.36
N PHE A 207 16.58 13.41 -24.98
CA PHE A 207 17.25 14.70 -25.10
C PHE A 207 16.37 15.74 -25.81
N ILE A 208 15.72 15.36 -26.91
CA ILE A 208 14.83 16.26 -27.66
C ILE A 208 13.56 16.60 -26.87
N VAL A 209 12.98 15.63 -26.16
CA VAL A 209 11.82 15.86 -25.28
C VAL A 209 12.18 16.82 -24.15
N PHE A 210 13.30 16.60 -23.44
CA PHE A 210 13.75 17.51 -22.38
C PHE A 210 14.10 18.89 -22.93
N TYR A 211 14.72 18.98 -24.11
CA TYR A 211 14.92 20.24 -24.80
C TYR A 211 13.59 20.97 -24.99
N ASN A 212 12.54 20.30 -25.49
CA ASN A 212 11.21 20.89 -25.58
C ASN A 212 10.69 21.32 -24.21
N LEU A 213 10.75 20.45 -23.19
CA LEU A 213 10.20 20.72 -21.87
C LEU A 213 10.81 21.96 -21.20
N PHE A 214 12.08 22.28 -21.46
CA PHE A 214 12.73 23.47 -20.91
C PHE A 214 12.44 24.78 -21.64
N GLN A 215 11.78 24.72 -22.80
CA GLN A 215 11.40 25.92 -23.56
C GLN A 215 10.06 26.50 -23.09
N ASN A 216 10.02 27.83 -22.91
CA ASN A 216 8.82 28.61 -22.60
C ASN A 216 8.05 28.08 -21.36
N LEU A 217 8.77 27.81 -20.27
CA LEU A 217 8.17 27.31 -19.04
C LEU A 217 7.30 28.38 -18.34
N PRO A 218 6.04 28.07 -17.99
CA PRO A 218 5.21 28.96 -17.19
C PRO A 218 5.69 29.01 -15.72
N SER A 219 5.27 30.03 -14.98
CA SER A 219 5.55 30.11 -13.53
C SER A 219 5.02 28.88 -12.78
N VAL A 220 5.75 28.40 -11.77
CA VAL A 220 5.37 27.24 -10.93
C VAL A 220 4.01 27.44 -10.24
N GLU A 221 3.67 28.69 -9.93
CA GLU A 221 2.40 29.06 -9.30
C GLU A 221 1.19 28.89 -10.23
N SER A 222 1.42 28.78 -11.54
CA SER A 222 0.35 28.58 -12.54
C SER A 222 -0.30 27.19 -12.46
N ARG A 223 0.27 26.26 -11.69
CA ARG A 223 -0.20 24.87 -11.60
C ARG A 223 -0.61 24.50 -10.17
N PRO A 224 -1.62 23.62 -10.01
CA PRO A 224 -2.05 23.18 -8.70
C PRO A 224 -0.93 22.42 -7.99
N GLN A 225 -0.63 22.83 -6.76
CA GLN A 225 0.36 22.15 -5.92
C GLN A 225 -0.14 20.77 -5.47
N THR A 226 -1.45 20.62 -5.31
CA THR A 226 -2.12 19.38 -4.93
C THR A 226 -3.34 19.16 -5.82
N ALA A 227 -3.55 17.94 -6.31
CA ALA A 227 -4.77 17.55 -7.00
C ALA A 227 -5.82 16.98 -6.04
N ASN A 228 -7.03 16.72 -6.54
CA ASN A 228 -8.09 16.06 -5.79
C ASN A 228 -7.65 14.67 -5.32
N LEU A 229 -7.97 14.32 -4.08
CA LEU A 229 -7.64 13.00 -3.49
C LEU A 229 -8.16 11.82 -4.33
N SER A 230 -9.27 12.00 -5.06
CA SER A 230 -9.83 10.97 -5.94
C SER A 230 -8.94 10.59 -7.13
N ARG A 231 -7.99 11.45 -7.52
CA ARG A 231 -7.04 11.20 -8.62
C ARG A 231 -5.71 10.62 -8.15
N LEU A 232 -5.41 10.67 -6.85
CA LEU A 232 -4.19 10.12 -6.30
C LEU A 232 -3.99 8.61 -6.55
N PRO A 233 -5.03 7.75 -6.56
CA PRO A 233 -4.86 6.36 -6.96
C PRO A 233 -4.28 6.20 -8.36
N LEU A 234 -4.69 7.06 -9.31
CA LEU A 234 -4.13 7.04 -10.67
C LEU A 234 -2.64 7.39 -10.66
N TYR A 235 -2.26 8.43 -9.92
CA TYR A 235 -0.86 8.81 -9.70
C TYR A 235 -0.03 7.67 -9.10
N PHE A 236 -0.50 7.05 -8.01
CA PHE A 236 0.23 5.97 -7.35
C PHE A 236 0.37 4.74 -8.26
N GLY A 237 -0.68 4.38 -9.01
CA GLY A 237 -0.61 3.30 -10.00
C GLY A 237 0.47 3.57 -11.05
N THR A 238 0.47 4.75 -11.67
CA THR A 238 1.47 5.13 -12.69
C THR A 238 2.88 5.24 -12.11
N ALA A 239 3.03 5.76 -10.89
CA ALA A 239 4.32 5.86 -10.20
C ALA A 239 4.91 4.47 -9.87
N ILE A 240 4.10 3.55 -9.35
CA ILE A 240 4.52 2.18 -9.04
C ILE A 240 4.89 1.44 -10.32
N TYR A 241 4.07 1.57 -11.38
CA TYR A 241 4.39 1.03 -12.70
C TYR A 241 5.78 1.48 -13.18
N ALA A 242 6.11 2.77 -13.01
CA ALA A 242 7.39 3.30 -13.44
C ALA A 242 8.56 2.72 -12.63
N PHE A 243 8.38 2.50 -11.32
CA PHE A 243 9.41 1.87 -10.48
C PHE A 243 9.43 0.33 -10.53
N GLU A 244 8.65 -0.28 -11.41
CA GLU A 244 8.59 -1.74 -11.55
C GLU A 244 9.82 -2.27 -12.30
N GLY A 245 10.89 -2.55 -11.56
CA GLY A 245 12.10 -3.23 -12.05
C GLY A 245 12.48 -4.47 -11.26
N ILE A 246 11.67 -4.87 -10.27
CA ILE A 246 12.07 -5.85 -9.26
C ILE A 246 12.39 -7.24 -9.84
N GLY A 247 11.71 -7.63 -10.93
CA GLY A 247 11.97 -8.90 -11.61
C GLY A 247 13.36 -9.01 -12.24
N LEU A 248 14.03 -7.88 -12.49
CA LEU A 248 15.38 -7.83 -13.08
C LEU A 248 16.48 -7.80 -12.01
N VAL A 249 16.14 -7.50 -10.76
CA VAL A 249 17.12 -7.23 -9.69
C VAL A 249 18.00 -8.46 -9.41
N LEU A 250 17.41 -9.64 -9.21
CA LEU A 250 18.17 -10.86 -8.92
C LEU A 250 18.98 -11.37 -10.12
N PRO A 251 18.40 -11.45 -11.35
CA PRO A 251 19.19 -11.83 -12.53
C PRO A 251 20.36 -10.87 -12.80
N LEU A 252 20.15 -9.55 -12.68
CA LEU A 252 21.22 -8.58 -12.87
C LEU A 252 22.35 -8.75 -11.86
N GLN A 253 22.02 -8.99 -10.59
CA GLN A 253 23.03 -9.25 -9.56
C GLN A 253 23.85 -10.52 -9.88
N LYS A 254 23.18 -11.57 -10.38
CA LYS A 254 23.82 -12.85 -10.74
C LYS A 254 24.81 -12.70 -11.88
N ASP A 255 24.45 -11.91 -12.88
CA ASP A 255 25.23 -11.77 -14.11
C ASP A 255 26.36 -10.72 -13.97
N MET A 256 26.62 -10.21 -12.77
CA MET A 256 27.72 -9.28 -12.49
C MET A 256 29.05 -9.98 -12.23
N ILE A 257 30.14 -9.34 -12.67
CA ILE A 257 31.51 -9.74 -12.28
C ILE A 257 31.69 -9.67 -10.76
N GLU A 258 31.17 -8.62 -10.10
CA GLU A 258 31.25 -8.43 -8.65
C GLU A 258 29.84 -8.23 -8.04
N PRO A 259 29.11 -9.32 -7.73
CA PRO A 259 27.74 -9.26 -7.20
C PRO A 259 27.62 -8.54 -5.85
N SER A 260 28.71 -8.44 -5.07
CA SER A 260 28.72 -7.75 -3.78
C SER A 260 28.63 -6.23 -3.91
N ALA A 261 29.03 -5.68 -5.06
CA ALA A 261 28.93 -4.25 -5.37
C ALA A 261 27.50 -3.81 -5.74
N PHE A 262 26.56 -4.75 -5.89
CA PHE A 262 25.18 -4.44 -6.30
C PHE A 262 24.33 -3.77 -5.21
N PRO A 263 24.19 -4.33 -3.98
CA PRO A 263 23.34 -3.76 -2.93
C PRO A 263 24.02 -2.67 -2.07
N GLY A 264 25.27 -2.31 -2.33
CA GLY A 264 25.98 -1.29 -1.54
C GLY A 264 25.27 0.08 -1.52
N LEU A 265 25.59 0.94 -0.55
CA LEU A 265 25.00 2.29 -0.45
C LEU A 265 25.19 3.11 -1.73
N CYS A 266 26.41 3.11 -2.28
CA CYS A 266 26.74 3.63 -3.61
C CYS A 266 26.84 2.49 -4.65
N GLY A 267 26.17 1.37 -4.39
CA GLY A 267 26.16 0.21 -5.28
C GLY A 267 25.38 0.47 -6.57
N VAL A 268 25.50 -0.45 -7.52
CA VAL A 268 24.89 -0.33 -8.84
C VAL A 268 23.36 -0.14 -8.75
N LEU A 269 22.70 -0.85 -7.83
CA LEU A 269 21.25 -0.76 -7.64
C LEU A 269 20.83 0.65 -7.20
N ASN A 270 21.42 1.17 -6.11
CA ASN A 270 21.04 2.48 -5.56
C ASN A 270 21.37 3.60 -6.53
N THR A 271 22.55 3.55 -7.16
CA THR A 271 22.96 4.56 -8.15
C THR A 271 22.00 4.59 -9.34
N GLY A 272 21.65 3.44 -9.89
CA GLY A 272 20.69 3.35 -10.99
C GLY A 272 19.31 3.87 -10.60
N MET A 273 18.79 3.48 -9.45
CA MET A 273 17.46 3.89 -9.02
C MET A 273 17.38 5.38 -8.64
N VAL A 274 18.47 5.99 -8.17
CA VAL A 274 18.55 7.45 -7.99
C VAL A 274 18.48 8.17 -9.34
N ILE A 275 19.24 7.72 -10.35
CA ILE A 275 19.20 8.28 -11.70
C ILE A 275 17.79 8.17 -12.28
N VAL A 276 17.16 6.99 -12.16
CA VAL A 276 15.78 6.74 -12.58
C VAL A 276 14.81 7.71 -11.90
N THR A 277 14.92 7.85 -10.57
CA THR A 277 14.06 8.77 -9.79
C THR A 277 14.22 10.22 -10.25
N CYS A 278 15.46 10.68 -10.45
CA CYS A 278 15.73 12.04 -10.94
C CYS A 278 15.12 12.28 -12.32
N LEU A 279 15.26 11.32 -13.25
CA LEU A 279 14.67 11.40 -14.58
C LEU A 279 13.14 11.42 -14.53
N TYR A 280 12.52 10.62 -13.66
CA TYR A 280 11.06 10.58 -13.51
C TYR A 280 10.52 11.87 -12.89
N VAL A 281 11.17 12.39 -11.86
CA VAL A 281 10.79 13.67 -11.24
C VAL A 281 10.96 14.79 -12.25
N GLY A 282 12.07 14.82 -12.98
CA GLY A 282 12.31 15.81 -14.02
C GLY A 282 11.23 15.76 -15.10
N MET A 283 10.98 14.58 -15.68
CA MET A 283 9.97 14.44 -16.72
C MET A 283 8.57 14.81 -16.21
N GLY A 284 8.17 14.31 -15.04
CA GLY A 284 6.87 14.59 -14.44
C GLY A 284 6.67 16.07 -14.09
N PHE A 285 7.65 16.68 -13.42
CA PHE A 285 7.59 18.08 -13.01
C PHE A 285 7.54 19.02 -14.21
N PHE A 286 8.52 18.94 -15.11
CA PHE A 286 8.60 19.86 -16.25
C PHE A 286 7.50 19.59 -17.28
N GLY A 287 7.13 18.32 -17.50
CA GLY A 287 6.03 17.96 -18.38
C GLY A 287 4.68 18.48 -17.89
N PHE A 288 4.36 18.30 -16.59
CA PHE A 288 3.12 18.85 -16.05
C PHE A 288 3.15 20.38 -15.93
N LEU A 289 4.32 20.97 -15.62
CA LEU A 289 4.47 22.42 -15.60
C LEU A 289 4.15 23.02 -16.97
N LYS A 290 4.71 22.46 -18.04
CA LYS A 290 4.50 22.93 -19.41
C LYS A 290 3.07 22.70 -19.90
N PHE A 291 2.56 21.48 -19.86
CA PHE A 291 1.29 21.11 -20.51
C PHE A 291 0.05 21.20 -19.59
N GLY A 292 0.24 21.26 -18.27
CA GLY A 292 -0.86 21.38 -17.31
C GLY A 292 -1.90 20.27 -17.40
N ASN A 293 -3.18 20.62 -17.33
CA ASN A 293 -4.28 19.65 -17.40
C ASN A 293 -4.52 19.06 -18.80
N GLN A 294 -3.80 19.53 -19.83
CA GLN A 294 -3.90 19.02 -21.21
C GLN A 294 -2.91 17.88 -21.48
N VAL A 295 -2.16 17.45 -20.48
CA VAL A 295 -1.27 16.30 -20.58
C VAL A 295 -2.07 15.05 -20.99
N LYS A 296 -1.62 14.38 -22.05
CA LYS A 296 -2.15 13.09 -22.52
C LYS A 296 -1.41 11.95 -21.81
N GLY A 297 -1.79 10.69 -22.09
CA GLY A 297 -1.21 9.52 -21.42
C GLY A 297 0.29 9.32 -21.61
N SER A 298 0.89 9.96 -22.62
CA SER A 298 2.34 10.08 -22.81
C SER A 298 2.71 11.50 -23.24
N VAL A 299 3.83 12.00 -22.74
CA VAL A 299 4.40 13.31 -23.11
C VAL A 299 4.67 13.46 -24.60
N THR A 300 4.95 12.37 -25.30
CA THR A 300 5.21 12.38 -26.75
C THR A 300 3.98 12.79 -27.57
N LEU A 301 2.78 12.54 -27.04
CA LEU A 301 1.50 12.90 -27.65
C LEU A 301 1.13 14.38 -27.45
N ASN A 302 1.87 15.08 -26.57
CA ASN A 302 1.71 16.50 -26.30
C ASN A 302 2.70 17.37 -27.09
N LEU A 303 3.66 16.76 -27.80
CA LEU A 303 4.62 17.51 -28.59
C LEU A 303 3.94 18.25 -29.75
N PRO A 304 4.40 19.45 -30.11
CA PRO A 304 3.81 20.20 -31.21
C PRO A 304 4.15 19.54 -32.56
N SER A 305 3.27 19.67 -33.55
CA SER A 305 3.43 19.14 -34.90
C SER A 305 4.48 19.93 -35.67
N THR A 306 5.76 19.60 -35.46
CA THR A 306 6.88 20.05 -36.27
C THR A 306 7.69 18.83 -36.71
N PRO A 307 8.43 18.90 -37.84
CA PRO A 307 9.17 17.76 -38.36
C PRO A 307 10.14 17.12 -37.34
N LEU A 308 10.72 17.94 -36.46
CA LEU A 308 11.60 17.46 -35.39
C LEU A 308 10.85 16.56 -34.40
N TYR A 309 9.69 16.98 -33.91
CA TYR A 309 8.95 16.24 -32.89
C TYR A 309 8.13 15.08 -33.47
N GLU A 310 7.70 15.19 -34.72
CA GLU A 310 7.14 14.06 -35.49
C GLU A 310 8.18 12.95 -35.66
N THR A 311 9.44 13.32 -35.93
CA THR A 311 10.56 12.37 -35.93
C THR A 311 10.73 11.72 -34.56
N VAL A 312 10.63 12.47 -33.46
CA VAL A 312 10.71 11.91 -32.09
C VAL A 312 9.59 10.89 -31.83
N GLN A 313 8.35 11.16 -32.29
CA GLN A 313 7.24 10.21 -32.17
C GLN A 313 7.55 8.90 -32.89
N LEU A 314 8.10 8.96 -34.12
CA LEU A 314 8.57 7.76 -34.83
C LEU A 314 9.73 7.06 -34.12
N MET A 315 10.71 7.81 -33.62
CA MET A 315 11.87 7.24 -32.92
C MET A 315 11.44 6.45 -31.68
N PHE A 316 10.54 7.01 -30.86
CA PHE A 316 10.00 6.29 -29.70
C PHE A 316 9.11 5.11 -30.11
N SER A 317 8.30 5.27 -31.17
CA SER A 317 7.48 4.16 -31.70
C SER A 317 8.35 2.99 -32.13
N LEU A 318 9.39 3.24 -32.93
CA LEU A 318 10.32 2.22 -33.38
C LEU A 318 11.09 1.61 -32.19
N ALA A 319 11.57 2.42 -31.26
CA ALA A 319 12.31 1.91 -30.10
C ALA A 319 11.47 1.01 -29.19
N ILE A 320 10.21 1.37 -28.94
CA ILE A 320 9.30 0.58 -28.12
C ILE A 320 8.82 -0.67 -28.86
N PHE A 321 8.57 -0.58 -30.17
CA PHE A 321 8.30 -1.74 -31.03
C PHE A 321 9.44 -2.77 -30.95
N LEU A 322 10.70 -2.33 -31.10
CA LEU A 322 11.88 -3.21 -30.99
C LEU A 322 12.06 -3.77 -29.56
N SER A 323 11.60 -3.05 -28.54
CA SER A 323 11.67 -3.49 -27.14
C SER A 323 10.57 -4.48 -26.75
N TYR A 324 9.46 -4.54 -27.51
CA TYR A 324 8.34 -5.43 -27.24
C TYR A 324 8.75 -6.90 -27.19
N ALA A 325 9.56 -7.37 -28.16
CA ALA A 325 9.97 -8.78 -28.21
C ALA A 325 10.81 -9.19 -27.01
N LEU A 326 11.59 -8.27 -26.43
CA LEU A 326 12.30 -8.51 -25.18
C LEU A 326 11.35 -8.61 -23.98
N GLN A 327 10.30 -7.80 -23.95
CA GLN A 327 9.31 -7.88 -22.87
C GLN A 327 8.53 -9.19 -22.92
N LEU A 328 8.14 -9.63 -24.13
CA LEU A 328 7.43 -10.90 -24.33
C LEU A 328 8.33 -12.13 -24.11
N TYR A 329 9.65 -11.97 -24.20
CA TYR A 329 10.59 -13.07 -23.94
C TYR A 329 10.45 -13.65 -22.52
N VAL A 330 10.18 -12.80 -21.52
CA VAL A 330 10.00 -13.22 -20.12
C VAL A 330 8.79 -14.16 -19.94
N PRO A 331 7.55 -13.81 -20.35
CA PRO A 331 6.41 -14.70 -20.21
C PRO A 331 6.55 -15.97 -21.05
N ILE A 332 7.22 -15.92 -22.21
CA ILE A 332 7.53 -17.12 -22.99
C ILE A 332 8.45 -18.06 -22.20
N ASN A 333 9.53 -17.57 -21.61
CA ASN A 333 10.44 -18.38 -20.81
C ASN A 333 9.79 -18.94 -19.55
N ILE A 334 8.79 -18.26 -19.00
CA ILE A 334 8.00 -18.76 -17.88
C ILE A 334 7.06 -19.87 -18.34
N ILE A 335 6.32 -19.70 -19.44
CA ILE A 335 5.25 -20.62 -19.89
C ILE A 335 5.81 -21.84 -20.63
N TRP A 336 6.82 -21.65 -21.48
CA TRP A 336 7.35 -22.66 -22.39
C TRP A 336 7.82 -23.95 -21.68
N PRO A 337 8.55 -23.90 -20.55
CA PRO A 337 8.96 -25.11 -19.84
C PRO A 337 7.77 -25.95 -19.33
N PHE A 338 6.65 -25.32 -18.98
CA PHE A 338 5.44 -26.05 -18.59
C PHE A 338 4.85 -26.80 -19.77
N ILE A 339 4.69 -26.14 -20.93
CA ILE A 339 4.18 -26.78 -22.15
C ILE A 339 5.08 -27.94 -22.58
N LYS A 340 6.40 -27.73 -22.59
CA LYS A 340 7.38 -28.77 -22.96
C LYS A 340 7.26 -30.01 -22.08
N ARG A 341 7.08 -29.84 -20.76
CA ARG A 341 6.89 -30.95 -19.81
C ARG A 341 5.52 -31.62 -19.95
N THR A 342 4.45 -30.85 -20.11
CA THR A 342 3.08 -31.40 -20.21
C THR A 342 2.91 -32.28 -21.46
N TYR A 343 3.51 -31.88 -22.58
CA TYR A 343 3.40 -32.61 -23.85
C TYR A 343 4.59 -33.52 -24.16
N ASN A 344 5.53 -33.71 -23.22
CA ASN A 344 6.75 -34.51 -23.38
C ASN A 344 7.47 -34.25 -24.73
N LEU A 345 7.66 -32.97 -25.06
CA LEU A 345 8.18 -32.55 -26.36
C LEU A 345 9.70 -32.71 -26.42
N SER A 346 10.20 -33.40 -27.46
CA SER A 346 11.64 -33.48 -27.75
C SER A 346 12.16 -32.17 -28.38
N GLU A 347 13.41 -31.80 -28.11
CA GLU A 347 13.96 -30.49 -28.54
C GLU A 347 13.97 -30.27 -30.05
N THR A 348 14.11 -31.36 -30.82
CA THR A 348 14.32 -31.33 -32.28
C THR A 348 13.05 -31.60 -33.09
N SER A 349 11.90 -31.83 -32.45
CA SER A 349 10.69 -32.17 -33.22
C SER A 349 10.07 -30.94 -33.91
N ARG A 350 9.58 -31.14 -35.15
CA ARG A 350 8.79 -30.14 -35.88
C ARG A 350 7.57 -29.68 -35.07
N ARG A 351 6.98 -30.58 -34.29
CA ARG A 351 5.85 -30.29 -33.37
C ARG A 351 6.24 -29.28 -32.29
N THR A 352 7.45 -29.40 -31.74
CA THR A 352 7.99 -28.46 -30.74
C THR A 352 8.13 -27.06 -31.31
N GLN A 353 8.68 -26.93 -32.52
CA GLN A 353 8.82 -25.62 -33.18
C GLN A 353 7.47 -24.99 -33.51
N ILE A 354 6.51 -25.78 -34.03
CA ILE A 354 5.16 -25.29 -34.33
C ILE A 354 4.48 -24.79 -33.05
N LEU A 355 4.56 -25.53 -31.94
CA LEU A 355 3.95 -25.13 -30.68
C LEU A 355 4.59 -23.86 -30.08
N ASP A 356 5.90 -23.64 -30.26
CA ASP A 356 6.56 -22.40 -29.83
C ASP A 356 6.04 -21.20 -30.63
N TYR A 357 5.96 -21.32 -31.96
CA TYR A 357 5.38 -20.27 -32.80
C TYR A 357 3.91 -20.02 -32.48
N CYS A 358 3.10 -21.06 -32.29
CA CYS A 358 1.70 -20.94 -31.89
C CYS A 358 1.56 -20.22 -30.54
N LEU A 359 2.41 -20.54 -29.55
CA LEU A 359 2.40 -19.86 -28.24
C LEU A 359 2.72 -18.37 -28.40
N ARG A 360 3.77 -18.03 -29.14
CA ARG A 360 4.17 -16.63 -29.39
C ARG A 360 3.06 -15.85 -30.06
N THR A 361 2.49 -16.39 -31.13
CA THR A 361 1.39 -15.77 -31.86
C THR A 361 0.15 -15.61 -30.99
N PHE A 362 -0.17 -16.61 -30.16
CA PHE A 362 -1.28 -16.54 -29.21
C PHE A 362 -1.07 -15.43 -28.18
N LEU A 363 0.13 -15.33 -27.58
CA LEU A 363 0.43 -14.30 -26.58
C LEU A 363 0.41 -12.89 -27.19
N VAL A 364 1.00 -12.70 -28.38
CA VAL A 364 0.97 -11.40 -29.09
C VAL A 364 -0.46 -11.02 -29.48
N THR A 365 -1.24 -11.95 -30.01
CA THR A 365 -2.63 -11.67 -30.38
C THR A 365 -3.46 -11.33 -29.14
N GLY A 366 -3.25 -12.04 -28.04
CA GLY A 366 -3.93 -11.79 -26.77
C GLY A 366 -3.67 -10.39 -26.20
N THR A 367 -2.42 -9.90 -26.25
CA THR A 367 -2.08 -8.55 -25.79
C THR A 367 -2.70 -7.47 -26.68
N PHE A 368 -2.74 -7.67 -28.01
CA PHE A 368 -3.38 -6.74 -28.94
C PHE A 368 -4.90 -6.68 -28.77
N ILE A 369 -5.56 -7.82 -28.53
CA ILE A 369 -6.99 -7.85 -28.22
C ILE A 369 -7.28 -7.09 -26.93
N LEU A 370 -6.47 -7.30 -25.89
CA LEU A 370 -6.63 -6.62 -24.60
C LEU A 370 -6.40 -5.10 -24.72
N ALA A 371 -5.39 -4.69 -25.50
CA ALA A 371 -5.14 -3.29 -25.84
C ALA A 371 -6.32 -2.66 -26.62
N ALA A 372 -6.88 -3.35 -27.61
CA ALA A 372 -8.00 -2.87 -28.40
C ALA A 372 -9.31 -2.76 -27.60
N ALA A 373 -9.48 -3.56 -26.54
CA ALA A 373 -10.65 -3.52 -25.67
C ALA A 373 -10.72 -2.23 -24.83
N ILE A 374 -9.57 -1.73 -24.35
CA ILE A 374 -9.48 -0.50 -23.54
C ILE A 374 -8.31 0.36 -24.08
N PRO A 375 -8.52 1.12 -25.18
CA PRO A 375 -7.48 1.92 -25.81
C PRO A 375 -7.29 3.26 -25.07
N LYS A 376 -6.95 3.18 -23.77
CA LYS A 376 -6.62 4.32 -22.92
C LYS A 376 -5.30 4.06 -22.22
N LEU A 377 -4.23 4.61 -22.77
CA LEU A 377 -2.84 4.35 -22.36
C LEU A 377 -2.60 4.62 -20.86
N ASP A 378 -3.07 5.76 -20.36
CA ASP A 378 -2.88 6.21 -18.98
C ASP A 378 -3.59 5.32 -17.95
N LEU A 379 -4.85 4.96 -18.21
CA LEU A 379 -5.62 4.05 -17.37
C LEU A 379 -5.02 2.65 -17.35
N PHE A 380 -4.53 2.17 -18.50
CA PHE A 380 -3.91 0.85 -18.59
C PHE A 380 -2.60 0.80 -17.79
N ILE A 381 -1.75 1.83 -17.93
CA ILE A 381 -0.52 1.99 -17.14
C ILE A 381 -0.84 1.99 -15.64
N SER A 382 -1.84 2.78 -15.23
CA SER A 382 -2.23 2.87 -13.83
C SER A 382 -2.79 1.55 -13.29
N LEU A 383 -3.58 0.82 -14.08
CA LEU A 383 -4.16 -0.48 -13.71
C LEU A 383 -3.07 -1.54 -13.48
N VAL A 384 -2.15 -1.70 -14.42
CA VAL A 384 -1.04 -2.65 -14.32
C VAL A 384 -0.17 -2.30 -13.11
N GLY A 385 0.15 -1.02 -12.94
CA GLY A 385 0.91 -0.54 -11.79
C GLY A 385 0.24 -0.79 -10.44
N ALA A 386 -1.05 -0.47 -10.34
CA ALA A 386 -1.81 -0.55 -9.09
C ALA A 386 -2.09 -1.99 -8.66
N VAL A 387 -2.29 -2.93 -9.60
CA VAL A 387 -2.67 -4.31 -9.28
C VAL A 387 -1.46 -5.24 -9.25
N SER A 388 -0.70 -5.31 -10.34
CA SER A 388 0.32 -6.36 -10.48
C SER A 388 1.70 -5.91 -10.01
N SER A 389 2.14 -4.72 -10.42
CA SER A 389 3.42 -4.15 -9.99
C SER A 389 3.46 -3.86 -8.49
N SER A 390 2.36 -3.34 -7.91
CA SER A 390 2.29 -3.11 -6.45
C SER A 390 2.50 -4.39 -5.64
N CYS A 391 1.91 -5.51 -6.07
CA CYS A 391 2.10 -6.80 -5.43
C CYS A 391 3.56 -7.26 -5.52
N LEU A 392 4.17 -7.20 -6.71
CA LEU A 392 5.54 -7.63 -6.95
C LEU A 392 6.57 -6.74 -6.28
N ALA A 393 6.46 -5.42 -6.42
CA ALA A 393 7.45 -4.48 -5.91
C ALA A 393 7.30 -4.17 -4.43
N LEU A 394 6.07 -4.11 -3.89
CA LEU A 394 5.84 -3.55 -2.55
C LEU A 394 5.28 -4.55 -1.53
N ILE A 395 4.52 -5.56 -1.96
CA ILE A 395 3.83 -6.48 -1.03
C ILE A 395 4.61 -7.76 -0.80
N PHE A 396 5.07 -8.41 -1.88
CA PHE A 396 5.77 -9.70 -1.77
C PHE A 396 7.14 -9.62 -1.09
N PRO A 397 7.99 -8.60 -1.33
CA PRO A 397 9.32 -8.57 -0.70
C PRO A 397 9.27 -8.51 0.84
N PRO A 398 8.43 -7.67 1.48
CA PRO A 398 8.27 -7.71 2.94
C PRO A 398 7.77 -9.07 3.46
N ILE A 399 6.79 -9.70 2.79
CA ILE A 399 6.28 -11.02 3.19
C ILE A 399 7.38 -12.07 3.14
N ILE A 400 8.15 -12.08 2.04
CA ILE A 400 9.28 -12.98 1.81
C ILE A 400 10.35 -12.79 2.88
N GLU A 401 10.69 -11.56 3.23
CA GLU A 401 11.67 -11.29 4.29
C GLU A 401 11.18 -11.81 5.64
N ILE A 402 9.94 -11.50 6.04
CA ILE A 402 9.34 -11.98 7.29
C ILE A 402 9.42 -13.50 7.39
N PHE A 403 9.09 -14.19 6.29
CA PHE A 403 9.06 -15.66 6.27
C PHE A 403 10.47 -16.25 6.29
N THR A 404 11.42 -15.59 5.63
CA THR A 404 12.84 -15.97 5.66
C THR A 404 13.44 -15.87 7.06
N LEU A 405 13.05 -14.85 7.82
CA LEU A 405 13.54 -14.58 9.18
C LEU A 405 12.80 -15.37 10.29
N TRP A 406 11.75 -16.11 9.93
CA TRP A 406 10.84 -16.75 10.89
C TRP A 406 11.49 -17.71 11.91
N GLU A 407 12.49 -18.51 11.51
CA GLU A 407 13.16 -19.43 12.45
C GLU A 407 14.08 -18.74 13.45
N TYR A 408 14.64 -17.57 13.10
CA TYR A 408 15.35 -16.72 14.07
C TYR A 408 14.38 -16.21 15.12
N ASP A 409 13.16 -15.85 14.71
CA ASP A 409 12.09 -15.45 15.62
C ASP A 409 11.59 -16.63 16.50
N ILE A 410 11.44 -17.85 15.97
CA ILE A 410 11.03 -19.01 16.80
C ILE A 410 12.11 -19.42 17.81
N LYS A 411 13.39 -19.47 17.44
CA LYS A 411 14.46 -19.82 18.38
C LYS A 411 14.51 -18.85 19.56
N PHE A 412 14.14 -17.59 19.33
CA PHE A 412 13.87 -16.60 20.36
C PHE A 412 12.64 -16.98 21.23
N PHE A 413 11.50 -17.33 20.63
CA PHE A 413 10.29 -17.76 21.38
C PHE A 413 10.49 -19.05 22.20
N ARG A 414 11.31 -20.01 21.75
CA ARG A 414 11.59 -21.26 22.48
C ARG A 414 12.44 -21.08 23.73
N ARG A 415 13.15 -19.96 23.86
CA ARG A 415 13.90 -19.60 25.07
C ARG A 415 13.00 -18.98 26.16
N LEU A 416 11.73 -18.72 25.87
CA LEU A 416 10.74 -18.28 26.86
C LEU A 416 10.06 -19.49 27.52
N PRO A 417 9.89 -19.52 28.85
CA PRO A 417 9.33 -20.66 29.57
C PRO A 417 7.87 -20.96 29.15
N LYS A 418 7.58 -22.24 28.85
CA LYS A 418 6.32 -22.73 28.25
C LYS A 418 5.07 -22.50 29.12
N GLU A 419 5.23 -22.37 30.43
CA GLU A 419 4.14 -22.10 31.38
C GLU A 419 3.45 -20.73 31.12
N LYS A 420 4.18 -19.77 30.55
CA LYS A 420 3.67 -18.43 30.21
C LYS A 420 2.89 -18.37 28.89
N LEU A 421 3.12 -19.34 27.99
CA LEU A 421 2.52 -19.33 26.64
C LEU A 421 1.11 -19.96 26.60
N PHE A 422 0.82 -20.85 27.56
CA PHE A 422 -0.43 -21.60 27.67
C PHE A 422 -1.20 -21.26 28.95
N SER A 423 -1.09 -20.04 29.48
CA SER A 423 -1.93 -19.62 30.60
C SER A 423 -3.40 -19.73 30.20
N LYS A 424 -4.13 -20.65 30.84
CA LYS A 424 -5.57 -20.88 30.67
C LYS A 424 -6.30 -19.53 30.75
N MET A 425 -7.06 -19.21 29.70
CA MET A 425 -7.97 -18.08 29.65
C MET A 425 -9.03 -18.25 30.74
N SER A 426 -8.91 -17.53 31.86
CA SER A 426 -10.07 -17.29 32.72
C SER A 426 -10.88 -16.17 32.07
N LEU A 427 -11.95 -16.55 31.36
CA LEU A 427 -12.86 -15.62 30.67
C LEU A 427 -13.43 -14.57 31.64
N ASN A 428 -13.61 -14.93 32.91
CA ASN A 428 -14.17 -14.06 33.96
C ASN A 428 -13.20 -12.98 34.45
N SER A 429 -11.87 -13.20 34.42
CA SER A 429 -10.90 -12.20 34.93
C SER A 429 -10.52 -11.13 33.91
N ASN A 430 -10.75 -11.36 32.61
CA ASN A 430 -10.28 -10.51 31.51
C ASN A 430 -11.41 -9.95 30.61
N MET A 431 -12.68 -10.19 30.96
CA MET A 431 -13.84 -9.68 30.23
C MET A 431 -13.84 -8.15 30.12
N GLY A 432 -13.38 -7.44 31.16
CA GLY A 432 -13.25 -5.98 31.14
C GLY A 432 -12.33 -5.49 30.00
N THR A 433 -11.13 -6.06 29.88
CA THR A 433 -10.17 -5.70 28.83
C THR A 433 -10.70 -6.04 27.43
N LEU A 434 -11.37 -7.20 27.28
CA LEU A 434 -12.03 -7.56 26.02
C LEU A 434 -13.10 -6.54 25.64
N MET A 435 -13.94 -6.13 26.60
CA MET A 435 -14.98 -5.11 26.36
C MET A 435 -14.38 -3.75 26.03
N HIS A 436 -13.25 -3.37 26.63
CA HIS A 436 -12.54 -2.15 26.24
C HIS A 436 -11.94 -2.23 24.83
N LEU A 437 -11.37 -3.38 24.44
CA LEU A 437 -10.87 -3.61 23.09
C LEU A 437 -12.00 -3.54 22.06
N LEU A 438 -13.11 -4.23 22.32
CA LEU A 438 -14.31 -4.19 21.48
C LEU A 438 -14.83 -2.75 21.39
N LYS A 439 -14.97 -2.05 22.51
CA LYS A 439 -15.41 -0.66 22.55
C LYS A 439 -14.52 0.27 21.72
N GLY A 440 -13.20 0.10 21.80
CA GLY A 440 -12.26 0.91 21.03
C GLY A 440 -12.48 0.83 19.52
N ASN A 441 -13.05 -0.27 19.04
CA ASN A 441 -13.25 -0.57 17.62
C ASN A 441 -14.74 -0.57 17.20
N ILE A 442 -15.69 -0.76 18.12
CA ILE A 442 -17.15 -0.70 17.89
C ILE A 442 -17.59 0.76 18.04
N GLY A 443 -17.55 1.47 16.92
CA GLY A 443 -17.98 2.86 16.81
C GLY A 443 -18.54 3.18 15.41
N PRO A 444 -18.45 4.44 14.96
CA PRO A 444 -18.85 4.82 13.61
C PRO A 444 -18.21 3.97 12.49
N GLY A 445 -17.00 3.42 12.72
CA GLY A 445 -16.34 2.49 11.80
C GLY A 445 -17.19 1.27 11.44
N LEU A 446 -17.71 0.54 12.43
CA LEU A 446 -18.62 -0.60 12.22
C LEU A 446 -19.82 -0.21 11.32
N LEU A 447 -20.40 0.95 11.59
CA LEU A 447 -21.61 1.42 10.92
C LEU A 447 -21.36 1.91 9.49
N ALA A 448 -20.10 2.20 9.14
CA ALA A 448 -19.66 2.59 7.81
C ALA A 448 -19.24 1.40 6.93
N ILE A 449 -19.02 0.21 7.50
CA ILE A 449 -18.61 -0.98 6.74
C ILE A 449 -19.56 -1.34 5.58
N PRO A 450 -20.91 -1.23 5.69
CA PRO A 450 -21.80 -1.45 4.55
C PRO A 450 -21.46 -0.55 3.36
N LYS A 451 -21.06 0.70 3.61
CA LYS A 451 -20.63 1.61 2.55
C LYS A 451 -19.31 1.17 1.94
N ALA A 452 -18.40 0.64 2.76
CA ALA A 452 -17.18 0.03 2.28
C ALA A 452 -17.49 -1.14 1.33
N PHE A 453 -18.45 -2.01 1.66
CA PHE A 453 -18.86 -3.12 0.80
C PHE A 453 -19.51 -2.64 -0.50
N SER A 454 -20.29 -1.54 -0.48
CA SER A 454 -20.77 -0.89 -1.71
C SER A 454 -19.62 -0.38 -2.61
N ASN A 455 -18.50 0.02 -2.02
CA ASN A 455 -17.31 0.45 -2.76
C ASN A 455 -16.42 -0.71 -3.26
N ALA A 456 -16.62 -1.94 -2.80
CA ALA A 456 -15.80 -3.10 -3.18
C ALA A 456 -16.56 -4.22 -3.91
N GLY A 457 -17.88 -4.33 -3.70
CA GLY A 457 -18.67 -5.49 -4.09
C GLY A 457 -18.67 -6.58 -3.02
N LEU A 458 -19.66 -7.48 -3.06
CA LEU A 458 -19.87 -8.48 -2.02
C LEU A 458 -18.69 -9.45 -1.87
N LEU A 459 -18.12 -9.94 -2.97
CA LEU A 459 -17.03 -10.92 -2.94
C LEU A 459 -15.74 -10.30 -2.41
N VAL A 460 -15.35 -9.15 -2.97
CA VAL A 460 -14.11 -8.45 -2.57
C VAL A 460 -14.22 -7.95 -1.14
N GLY A 461 -15.37 -7.43 -0.72
CA GLY A 461 -15.61 -7.06 0.68
C GLY A 461 -15.49 -8.25 1.63
N THR A 462 -16.13 -9.38 1.30
CA THR A 462 -16.14 -10.57 2.17
C THR A 462 -14.77 -11.22 2.29
N ILE A 463 -13.98 -11.27 1.21
CA ILE A 463 -12.62 -11.85 1.22
C ILE A 463 -11.61 -10.84 1.77
N GLY A 464 -11.75 -9.56 1.43
CA GLY A 464 -10.82 -8.51 1.84
C GLY A 464 -10.86 -8.23 3.33
N MET A 465 -12.03 -8.28 3.98
CA MET A 465 -12.15 -7.97 5.40
C MET A 465 -11.34 -8.91 6.31
N PRO A 466 -11.40 -10.25 6.16
CA PRO A 466 -10.51 -11.16 6.87
C PRO A 466 -9.02 -10.88 6.64
N ILE A 467 -8.63 -10.50 5.42
CA ILE A 467 -7.23 -10.20 5.09
C ILE A 467 -6.77 -8.94 5.83
N ILE A 468 -7.56 -7.87 5.79
CA ILE A 468 -7.26 -6.60 6.49
C ILE A 468 -7.25 -6.84 8.01
N GLY A 469 -8.22 -7.60 8.54
CA GLY A 469 -8.27 -7.98 9.94
C GLY A 469 -7.03 -8.77 10.36
N PHE A 470 -6.60 -9.75 9.57
CA PHE A 470 -5.38 -10.52 9.82
C PHE A 470 -4.12 -9.64 9.83
N ILE A 471 -3.97 -8.75 8.84
CA ILE A 471 -2.85 -7.81 8.77
C ILE A 471 -2.85 -6.89 10.01
N SER A 472 -4.01 -6.38 10.39
CA SER A 472 -4.15 -5.49 11.56
C SER A 472 -3.76 -6.20 12.86
N VAL A 473 -4.30 -7.40 13.08
CA VAL A 473 -3.95 -8.25 14.24
C VAL A 473 -2.46 -8.59 14.24
N TYR A 474 -1.91 -8.96 13.09
CA TYR A 474 -0.48 -9.27 12.97
C TYR A 474 0.39 -8.07 13.34
N SER A 475 0.06 -6.87 12.87
CA SER A 475 0.74 -5.62 13.23
C SER A 475 0.66 -5.34 14.74
N MET A 476 -0.50 -5.56 15.38
CA MET A 476 -0.66 -5.42 16.83
C MET A 476 0.20 -6.44 17.60
N HIS A 477 0.31 -7.68 17.12
CA HIS A 477 1.23 -8.68 17.69
C HIS A 477 2.69 -8.27 17.54
N GLN A 478 3.09 -7.72 16.39
CA GLN A 478 4.46 -7.26 16.22
C GLN A 478 4.77 -6.08 17.14
N LEU A 479 3.80 -5.19 17.38
CA LEU A 479 3.96 -4.14 18.37
C LEU A 479 4.17 -4.70 19.79
N ILE A 480 3.36 -5.66 20.23
CA ILE A 480 3.52 -6.30 21.55
C ILE A 480 4.88 -7.00 21.66
N LYS A 481 5.32 -7.68 20.60
CA LYS A 481 6.63 -8.37 20.58
C LYS A 481 7.78 -7.38 20.69
N SER A 482 7.72 -6.28 19.94
CA SER A 482 8.71 -5.20 20.00
C SER A 482 8.74 -4.54 21.37
N HIS A 483 7.56 -4.24 21.95
CA HIS A 483 7.42 -3.72 23.31
C HIS A 483 8.17 -4.59 24.32
N ARG A 484 7.89 -5.90 24.34
CA ARG A 484 8.52 -6.84 25.29
C ARG A 484 10.04 -6.89 25.12
N LYS A 485 10.53 -7.05 23.89
CA LYS A 485 11.97 -7.11 23.59
C LYS A 485 12.72 -5.85 24.04
N ILE A 486 12.11 -4.68 23.87
CA ILE A 486 12.72 -3.40 24.25
C ILE A 486 12.65 -3.22 25.77
N CYS A 487 11.53 -3.58 26.40
CA CYS A 487 11.41 -3.55 27.86
C CYS A 487 12.47 -4.44 28.54
N GLU A 488 12.67 -5.67 28.04
CA GLU A 488 13.71 -6.59 28.51
C GLU A 488 15.11 -5.99 28.34
N LYS A 489 15.42 -5.43 27.17
CA LYS A 489 16.75 -4.88 26.86
C LYS A 489 17.11 -3.64 27.68
N PHE A 490 16.12 -2.81 28.01
CA PHE A 490 16.33 -1.57 28.78
C PHE A 490 15.97 -1.72 30.27
N GLY A 491 15.64 -2.93 30.74
CA GLY A 491 15.25 -3.16 32.15
C GLY A 491 14.04 -2.34 32.59
N CYS A 492 13.10 -2.07 31.70
CA CYS A 492 11.92 -1.24 31.98
C CYS A 492 10.66 -2.08 32.10
N SER A 493 9.76 -1.71 33.01
CA SER A 493 8.52 -2.45 33.28
C SER A 493 7.46 -2.26 32.18
N SER A 494 7.38 -1.07 31.58
CA SER A 494 6.46 -0.78 30.47
C SER A 494 6.88 0.46 29.69
N LEU A 495 6.64 0.47 28.38
CA LEU A 495 6.83 1.62 27.49
C LEU A 495 5.56 1.95 26.73
N ASP A 496 5.31 3.23 26.50
CA ASP A 496 4.24 3.72 25.61
C ASP A 496 4.65 3.58 24.13
N TYR A 497 3.70 3.63 23.19
CA TYR A 497 3.95 3.31 21.79
C TYR A 497 5.05 4.19 21.16
N GLU A 498 5.06 5.47 21.45
CA GLU A 498 6.08 6.40 20.96
C GLU A 498 7.47 6.12 21.55
N GLN A 499 7.54 5.64 22.79
CA GLN A 499 8.80 5.29 23.46
C GLN A 499 9.36 3.97 22.92
N ILE A 500 8.49 3.02 22.56
CA ILE A 500 8.87 1.81 21.82
C ILE A 500 9.58 2.22 20.53
N ALA A 501 9.02 3.16 19.76
CA ALA A 501 9.61 3.62 18.50
C ALA A 501 10.96 4.32 18.71
N GLU A 502 11.05 5.23 19.69
CA GLU A 502 12.29 5.90 20.10
C GLU A 502 13.40 4.89 20.40
N ARG A 503 13.12 3.98 21.33
CA ARG A 503 14.09 3.00 21.81
C ARG A 503 14.43 1.94 20.78
N SER A 504 13.49 1.61 19.88
CA SER A 504 13.75 0.74 18.72
C SER A 504 14.82 1.34 17.80
N PHE A 505 14.73 2.64 17.54
CA PHE A 505 15.70 3.35 16.71
C PHE A 505 17.04 3.51 17.44
N ALA A 506 17.01 3.77 18.75
CA ALA A 506 18.22 3.87 19.58
C ALA A 506 19.06 2.58 19.60
N ILE A 507 18.41 1.41 19.49
CA ILE A 507 19.11 0.11 19.41
C ILE A 507 19.34 -0.37 17.97
N GLY A 508 18.84 0.37 16.98
CA GLY A 508 18.91 0.02 15.56
C GLY A 508 20.30 0.25 14.96
N PRO A 509 20.43 0.15 13.62
CA PRO A 509 21.65 0.48 12.90
C PRO A 509 22.14 1.91 13.19
N LYS A 510 23.46 2.14 13.19
CA LYS A 510 24.08 3.45 13.56
C LYS A 510 23.45 4.67 12.87
N PHE A 511 23.02 4.55 11.62
CA PHE A 511 22.39 5.66 10.88
C PHE A 511 20.96 6.01 11.35
N LEU A 512 20.27 5.09 12.04
CA LEU A 512 18.94 5.30 12.63
C LEU A 512 19.01 5.71 14.10
N GLN A 513 20.10 5.40 14.81
CA GLN A 513 20.26 5.75 16.22
C GLN A 513 20.13 7.27 16.45
N ASN A 514 20.73 8.07 15.57
CA ASN A 514 20.63 9.53 15.60
C ASN A 514 19.22 10.07 15.28
N LYS A 515 18.29 9.19 14.87
CA LYS A 515 16.90 9.53 14.53
C LYS A 515 15.89 8.96 15.55
N ALA A 516 16.32 8.48 16.70
CA ALA A 516 15.44 7.96 17.74
C ALA A 516 14.32 8.94 18.14
N ASP A 517 14.69 10.19 18.43
CA ASP A 517 13.70 11.21 18.80
C ASP A 517 12.75 11.53 17.64
N PHE A 518 13.23 11.45 16.40
CA PHE A 518 12.38 11.63 15.24
C PHE A 518 11.31 10.54 15.16
N ALA A 519 11.68 9.27 15.39
CA ALA A 519 10.74 8.15 15.41
C ALA A 519 9.65 8.34 16.47
N ARG A 520 10.03 8.76 17.68
CA ARG A 520 9.07 9.14 18.74
C ARG A 520 8.08 10.20 18.28
N ARG A 521 8.60 11.30 17.74
CA ARG A 521 7.81 12.44 17.27
C ARG A 521 6.87 12.06 16.13
N ALA A 522 7.31 11.21 15.22
CA ALA A 522 6.50 10.71 14.12
C ALA A 522 5.31 9.88 14.62
N VAL A 523 5.53 8.96 15.57
CA VAL A 523 4.45 8.16 16.18
C VAL A 523 3.47 9.05 16.93
N ILE A 524 3.96 10.00 17.74
CA ILE A 524 3.12 10.99 18.43
C ILE A 524 2.25 11.75 17.42
N PHE A 525 2.84 12.25 16.34
CA PHE A 525 2.12 13.00 15.32
C PHE A 525 1.03 12.15 14.67
N CYS A 526 1.34 10.92 14.27
CA CYS A 526 0.36 10.00 13.67
C CYS A 526 -0.79 9.69 14.63
N LEU A 527 -0.48 9.40 15.91
CA LEU A 527 -1.51 9.14 16.93
C LEU A 527 -2.41 10.36 17.13
N LEU A 528 -1.85 11.57 17.19
CA LEU A 528 -2.63 12.80 17.32
C LEU A 528 -3.55 13.03 16.12
N VAL A 529 -3.05 12.86 14.89
CA VAL A 529 -3.85 13.06 13.67
C VAL A 529 -5.01 12.06 13.61
N ILE A 530 -4.74 10.79 13.91
CA ILE A 530 -5.77 9.74 13.91
C ILE A 530 -6.84 10.04 14.97
N GLN A 531 -6.43 10.30 16.21
CA GLN A 531 -7.37 10.49 17.32
C GLN A 531 -8.21 11.78 17.18
N LEU A 532 -7.62 12.86 16.68
CA LEU A 532 -8.38 14.06 16.34
C LEU A 532 -9.36 13.80 15.20
N GLY A 533 -8.96 13.02 14.18
CA GLY A 533 -9.85 12.59 13.11
C GLY A 533 -11.05 11.77 13.61
N VAL A 534 -10.83 10.83 14.53
CA VAL A 534 -11.90 10.07 15.20
C VAL A 534 -12.86 11.02 15.93
N CYS A 535 -12.34 12.02 16.65
CA CYS A 535 -13.16 13.02 17.32
C CYS A 535 -14.04 13.81 16.33
N CYS A 536 -13.51 14.23 15.19
CA CYS A 536 -14.30 14.91 14.15
C CYS A 536 -15.44 14.02 13.62
N ILE A 537 -15.15 12.74 13.37
CA ILE A 537 -16.16 11.76 12.93
C ILE A 537 -17.25 11.60 13.98
N TYR A 538 -16.90 11.58 15.27
CA TYR A 538 -17.88 11.46 16.35
C TYR A 538 -18.85 12.64 16.39
N VAL A 539 -18.36 13.87 16.27
CA VAL A 539 -19.21 15.08 16.25
C VAL A 539 -20.17 15.02 15.06
N LEU A 540 -19.66 14.71 13.87
CA LEU A 540 -20.49 14.60 12.66
C LEU A 540 -21.54 13.50 12.82
N PHE A 541 -21.14 12.32 13.29
CA PHE A 541 -22.02 11.18 13.47
C PHE A 541 -23.17 11.46 14.45
N VAL A 542 -22.89 12.13 15.57
CA VAL A 542 -23.91 12.54 16.54
C VAL A 542 -24.88 13.53 15.90
N ALA A 543 -24.37 14.53 15.17
CA ALA A 543 -25.21 15.53 14.52
C ALA A 543 -26.14 14.91 13.45
N GLU A 544 -25.63 14.01 12.61
CA GLU A 544 -26.43 13.32 11.58
C GLU A 544 -27.54 12.46 12.19
N ASN A 545 -27.23 11.68 13.23
CA ASN A 545 -28.22 10.80 13.87
C ASN A 545 -29.28 11.59 14.67
N VAL A 546 -28.88 12.66 15.36
CA VAL A 546 -29.83 13.56 16.03
C VAL A 546 -30.70 14.28 14.99
N GLY A 547 -30.13 14.66 13.85
CA GLY A 547 -30.87 15.30 12.76
C GLY A 547 -31.95 14.40 12.15
N GLU A 548 -31.61 13.14 11.86
CA GLU A 548 -32.60 12.16 11.37
C GLU A 548 -33.65 11.83 12.45
N PHE A 549 -33.27 11.76 13.73
CA PHE A 549 -34.21 11.61 14.84
C PHE A 549 -35.23 12.77 14.89
N ILE A 550 -34.77 14.03 14.86
CA ILE A 550 -35.64 15.21 14.89
C ILE A 550 -36.56 15.25 13.66
N LYS A 551 -36.01 14.96 12.49
CA LYS A 551 -36.77 14.89 11.24
C LYS A 551 -37.86 13.82 11.31
N GLY A 552 -37.55 12.68 11.92
CA GLY A 552 -38.50 11.60 12.19
C GLY A 552 -39.59 11.98 13.18
N ALA A 553 -39.21 12.55 14.34
CA ALA A 553 -40.14 12.95 15.40
C ALA A 553 -41.08 14.09 14.98
N THR A 554 -40.65 14.97 14.08
CA THR A 554 -41.44 16.11 13.59
C THR A 554 -42.23 15.80 12.31
N ASN A 555 -42.33 14.53 11.89
CA ASN A 555 -42.95 14.11 10.64
C ASN A 555 -42.43 14.92 9.42
N LYS A 556 -41.11 15.13 9.36
CA LYS A 556 -40.40 15.89 8.31
C LYS A 556 -40.76 17.38 8.20
N LYS A 557 -41.49 17.97 9.17
CA LYS A 557 -41.84 19.40 9.15
C LYS A 557 -40.63 20.31 9.43
N ILE A 558 -39.65 19.82 10.18
CA ILE A 558 -38.47 20.61 10.57
C ILE A 558 -37.22 19.92 10.02
N GLN A 559 -36.51 20.62 9.13
CA GLN A 559 -35.20 20.20 8.67
C GLN A 559 -34.15 21.14 9.28
N ILE A 560 -33.44 20.64 10.28
CA ILE A 560 -32.35 21.38 10.92
C ILE A 560 -31.07 21.13 10.11
N ASP A 561 -30.33 22.20 9.81
CA ASP A 561 -29.00 22.08 9.22
C ASP A 561 -28.08 21.31 10.18
N ILE A 562 -27.43 20.27 9.69
CA ILE A 562 -26.49 19.43 10.46
C ILE A 562 -25.45 20.29 11.17
N LYS A 563 -25.05 21.41 10.57
CA LYS A 563 -24.09 22.36 11.14
C LYS A 563 -24.59 22.99 12.43
N LEU A 564 -25.88 23.31 12.51
CA LEU A 564 -26.48 23.87 13.72
C LEU A 564 -26.51 22.82 14.83
N LEU A 565 -26.76 21.54 14.50
CA LEU A 565 -26.69 20.43 15.45
C LEU A 565 -25.26 20.19 15.96
N MET A 566 -24.25 20.30 15.09
CA MET A 566 -22.84 20.27 15.49
C MET A 566 -22.49 21.41 16.47
N LEU A 567 -23.00 22.62 16.22
CA LEU A 567 -22.80 23.75 17.13
C LEU A 567 -23.57 23.59 18.44
N ALA A 568 -24.80 23.07 18.39
CA ALA A 568 -25.65 22.88 19.56
C ALA A 568 -25.07 21.87 20.56
N GLN A 569 -24.40 20.81 20.08
CA GLN A 569 -23.76 19.82 20.96
C GLN A 569 -22.40 20.28 21.53
N LEU A 570 -21.75 21.29 20.94
CA LEU A 570 -20.40 21.72 21.30
C LEU A 570 -20.24 22.15 22.77
N PRO A 571 -21.14 22.98 23.36
CA PRO A 571 -21.05 23.37 24.78
C PRO A 571 -21.10 22.15 25.71
N PHE A 572 -21.94 21.18 25.38
CA PHE A 572 -22.08 19.94 26.14
C PHE A 572 -20.82 19.08 26.04
N LEU A 573 -20.22 18.97 24.84
CA LEU A 573 -18.95 18.27 24.67
C LEU A 573 -17.82 18.95 25.47
N ILE A 574 -17.74 20.28 25.49
CA ILE A 574 -16.73 21.01 26.27
C ILE A 574 -16.89 20.71 27.76
N LEU A 575 -18.11 20.86 28.28
CA LEU A 575 -18.40 20.60 29.69
C LEU A 575 -18.11 19.14 30.08
N PHE A 576 -18.50 18.21 29.21
CA PHE A 576 -18.29 16.79 29.44
C PHE A 576 -16.80 16.41 29.43
N ASN A 577 -15.98 17.07 28.60
CA ASN A 577 -14.54 16.85 28.58
C ASN A 577 -13.80 17.37 29.81
N PHE A 578 -14.43 18.18 30.67
CA PHE A 578 -13.84 18.55 31.97
C PHE A 578 -13.83 17.39 32.97
N VAL A 579 -14.52 16.28 32.68
CA VAL A 579 -14.40 15.05 33.46
C VAL A 579 -13.02 14.43 33.25
N ARG A 580 -12.13 14.61 34.23
CA ARG A 580 -10.74 14.10 34.19
C ARG A 580 -10.59 12.68 34.72
N ARG A 581 -11.44 12.29 35.66
CA ARG A 581 -11.30 11.00 36.35
C ARG A 581 -11.89 9.89 35.49
N LEU A 582 -11.02 9.02 34.96
CA LEU A 582 -11.39 7.83 34.17
C LEU A 582 -12.44 6.95 34.89
N LYS A 583 -12.46 6.90 36.23
CA LYS A 583 -13.46 6.16 37.00
C LYS A 583 -14.90 6.58 36.69
N HIS A 584 -15.17 7.89 36.54
CA HIS A 584 -16.51 8.37 36.19
C HIS A 584 -16.85 8.11 34.72
N LEU A 585 -15.86 8.23 33.83
CA LEU A 585 -16.01 7.87 32.42
C LEU A 585 -16.24 6.37 32.21
N ALA A 586 -15.73 5.51 33.10
CA ALA A 586 -15.93 4.07 33.05
C ALA A 586 -17.39 3.66 33.26
N VAL A 587 -18.14 4.34 34.15
CA VAL A 587 -19.58 4.05 34.35
C VAL A 587 -20.39 4.46 33.12
N LEU A 588 -20.14 5.66 32.59
CA LEU A 588 -20.81 6.16 31.38
C LEU A 588 -20.47 5.32 30.15
N SER A 589 -19.24 4.80 30.10
CA SER A 589 -18.80 3.83 29.12
C SER A 589 -19.64 2.56 29.13
N VAL A 590 -19.97 2.02 30.31
CA VAL A 590 -20.80 0.80 30.41
C VAL A 590 -22.20 1.06 29.86
N ILE A 591 -22.80 2.20 30.19
CA ILE A 591 -24.12 2.61 29.66
C ILE A 591 -24.06 2.73 28.13
N ALA A 592 -23.05 3.43 27.60
CA ALA A 592 -22.85 3.60 26.17
C ALA A 592 -22.70 2.23 25.46
N ASN A 593 -21.96 1.29 26.05
CA ASN A 593 -21.78 -0.04 25.49
C ASN A 593 -23.09 -0.83 25.43
N PHE A 594 -23.92 -0.76 26.49
CA PHE A 594 -25.22 -1.42 26.50
C PHE A 594 -26.13 -0.87 25.39
N LEU A 595 -26.20 0.46 25.26
CA LEU A 595 -26.95 1.12 24.18
C LEU A 595 -26.45 0.73 22.80
N GLN A 596 -25.13 0.66 22.59
CA GLN A 596 -24.54 0.21 21.32
C GLN A 596 -24.88 -1.24 21.01
N ILE A 597 -24.70 -2.17 21.95
CA ILE A 597 -24.97 -3.60 21.72
C ILE A 597 -26.46 -3.81 21.41
N ALA A 598 -27.37 -3.20 22.18
CA ALA A 598 -28.80 -3.27 21.93
C ALA A 598 -29.17 -2.70 20.55
N SER A 599 -28.57 -1.57 20.19
CA SER A 599 -28.77 -0.92 18.89
C SER A 599 -28.25 -1.76 17.72
N ILE A 600 -27.05 -2.36 17.85
CA ILE A 600 -26.48 -3.27 16.86
C ILE A 600 -27.40 -4.47 16.65
N PHE A 601 -27.94 -5.04 17.73
CA PHE A 601 -28.86 -6.17 17.66
C PHE A 601 -30.13 -5.81 16.86
N ILE A 602 -30.75 -4.65 17.16
CA ILE A 602 -31.94 -4.17 16.42
C ILE A 602 -31.62 -3.91 14.95
N VAL A 603 -30.44 -3.33 14.65
CA VAL A 603 -29.98 -3.14 13.26
C VAL A 603 -29.83 -4.47 12.55
N PHE A 604 -29.21 -5.48 13.17
CA PHE A 604 -29.10 -6.81 12.57
C PHE A 604 -30.45 -7.48 12.35
N GLN A 605 -31.38 -7.38 13.31
CA GLN A 605 -32.75 -7.87 13.13
C GLN A 605 -33.38 -7.23 11.88
N HIS A 606 -33.24 -5.91 11.71
CA HIS A 606 -33.70 -5.24 10.50
C HIS A 606 -32.98 -5.73 9.24
N LEU A 607 -31.67 -5.92 9.30
CA LEU A 607 -30.88 -6.41 8.16
C LEU A 607 -31.34 -7.78 7.68
N PHE A 608 -31.74 -8.67 8.58
CA PHE A 608 -32.20 -10.02 8.22
C PHE A 608 -33.63 -10.11 7.68
N THR A 609 -34.43 -9.03 7.77
CA THR A 609 -35.78 -9.01 7.20
C THR A 609 -35.75 -8.80 5.68
N ASN A 610 -36.51 -9.59 4.92
CA ASN A 610 -36.68 -9.42 3.45
C ASN A 610 -35.36 -9.24 2.68
N LEU A 611 -34.38 -10.12 2.93
CA LEU A 611 -33.10 -10.07 2.23
C LEU A 611 -33.27 -10.44 0.75
N PRO A 612 -32.76 -9.61 -0.19
CA PRO A 612 -32.69 -10.02 -1.58
C PRO A 612 -31.65 -11.14 -1.74
N PRO A 613 -31.76 -11.98 -2.77
CA PRO A 613 -30.74 -12.99 -3.05
C PRO A 613 -29.35 -12.38 -3.29
N SER A 614 -28.29 -13.06 -2.88
CA SER A 614 -26.91 -12.52 -2.92
C SER A 614 -26.43 -12.13 -4.32
N TRP A 615 -26.92 -12.81 -5.37
CA TRP A 615 -26.58 -12.51 -6.77
C TRP A 615 -27.22 -11.23 -7.31
N THR A 616 -28.13 -10.59 -6.57
CA THR A 616 -28.70 -9.29 -6.96
C THR A 616 -27.72 -8.14 -6.82
N ARG A 617 -26.59 -8.35 -6.13
CA ARG A 617 -25.56 -7.33 -5.91
C ARG A 617 -24.27 -7.69 -6.64
N PRO A 618 -23.51 -6.68 -7.11
CA PRO A 618 -22.25 -6.94 -7.80
C PRO A 618 -21.26 -7.67 -6.88
N ALA A 619 -20.67 -8.75 -7.40
CA ALA A 619 -19.61 -9.46 -6.71
C ALA A 619 -18.37 -8.56 -6.54
N THR A 620 -18.09 -7.71 -7.52
CA THR A 620 -16.97 -6.77 -7.54
C THR A 620 -17.46 -5.40 -7.96
N ALA A 621 -17.06 -4.34 -7.25
CA ALA A 621 -17.29 -2.97 -7.65
C ALA A 621 -16.19 -2.48 -8.60
N ASP A 622 -16.38 -1.26 -9.14
CA ASP A 622 -15.35 -0.58 -9.92
C ASP A 622 -14.05 -0.42 -9.12
N ILE A 623 -12.91 -0.71 -9.76
CA ILE A 623 -11.59 -0.68 -9.15
C ILE A 623 -11.24 0.70 -8.59
N THR A 624 -11.84 1.75 -9.15
CA THR A 624 -11.67 3.14 -8.71
C THR A 624 -12.21 3.39 -7.30
N ARG A 625 -13.16 2.58 -6.82
CA ARG A 625 -13.78 2.70 -5.50
C ARG A 625 -13.08 1.88 -4.42
N LEU A 626 -12.21 0.93 -4.80
CA LEU A 626 -11.48 0.09 -3.86
C LEU A 626 -10.62 0.86 -2.82
N PRO A 627 -9.96 1.98 -3.16
CA PRO A 627 -9.24 2.76 -2.15
C PRO A 627 -10.14 3.25 -1.01
N LEU A 628 -11.40 3.59 -1.29
CA LEU A 628 -12.38 4.00 -0.27
C LEU A 628 -12.79 2.83 0.62
N TYR A 629 -12.89 1.63 0.05
CA TYR A 629 -13.10 0.39 0.82
C TYR A 629 -11.92 0.12 1.76
N PHE A 630 -10.68 0.12 1.25
CA PHE A 630 -9.49 -0.12 2.07
C PHE A 630 -9.34 0.93 3.18
N GLY A 631 -9.57 2.21 2.88
CA GLY A 631 -9.53 3.28 3.87
C GLY A 631 -10.54 3.05 5.01
N THR A 632 -11.80 2.76 4.67
CA THR A 632 -12.87 2.53 5.66
C THR A 632 -12.64 1.25 6.47
N ALA A 633 -12.16 0.18 5.82
CA ALA A 633 -11.86 -1.10 6.46
C ALA A 633 -10.66 -0.99 7.41
N ILE A 634 -9.56 -0.37 7.00
CA ILE A 634 -8.38 -0.15 7.85
C ILE A 634 -8.74 0.76 9.03
N TYR A 635 -9.50 1.83 8.80
CA TYR A 635 -10.02 2.69 9.86
C TYR A 635 -10.85 1.90 10.89
N SER A 636 -11.68 0.96 10.43
CA SER A 636 -12.53 0.17 11.34
C SER A 636 -11.73 -0.83 12.19
N PHE A 637 -10.56 -1.24 11.74
CA PHE A 637 -9.60 -2.05 12.50
C PHE A 637 -8.55 -1.23 13.24
N GLU A 638 -8.67 0.10 13.26
CA GLU A 638 -7.79 0.99 14.00
C GLU A 638 -8.03 0.85 15.50
N GLY A 639 -7.08 0.20 16.17
CA GLY A 639 -7.07 0.07 17.64
C GLY A 639 -5.66 -0.04 18.20
N ILE A 640 -4.64 0.26 17.38
CA ILE A 640 -3.23 -0.03 17.72
C ILE A 640 -2.74 0.80 18.91
N GLY A 641 -3.26 2.01 19.07
CA GLY A 641 -2.95 2.87 20.23
C GLY A 641 -3.48 2.33 21.56
N LEU A 642 -4.49 1.45 21.55
CA LEU A 642 -5.09 0.87 22.75
C LEU A 642 -4.39 -0.44 23.17
N VAL A 643 -3.62 -1.08 22.28
CA VAL A 643 -3.03 -2.40 22.49
C VAL A 643 -2.14 -2.44 23.74
N ILE A 644 -1.20 -1.51 23.87
CA ILE A 644 -0.24 -1.48 24.99
C ILE A 644 -0.91 -1.06 26.31
N PRO A 645 -1.74 0.01 26.37
CA PRO A 645 -2.50 0.34 27.57
C PRO A 645 -3.39 -0.81 28.05
N LEU A 646 -4.13 -1.47 27.15
CA LEU A 646 -5.00 -2.59 27.52
C LEU A 646 -4.23 -3.80 28.02
N GLN A 647 -3.06 -4.08 27.43
CA GLN A 647 -2.18 -5.12 27.91
C GLN A 647 -1.70 -4.83 29.34
N LYS A 648 -1.40 -3.57 29.66
CA LYS A 648 -0.93 -3.13 31.00
C LYS A 648 -2.01 -3.28 32.07
N ASP A 649 -3.27 -3.03 31.72
CA ASP A 649 -4.39 -3.11 32.65
C ASP A 649 -4.81 -4.57 32.97
N MET A 650 -4.23 -5.56 32.31
CA MET A 650 -4.49 -6.97 32.60
C MET A 650 -3.70 -7.47 33.81
N LYS A 651 -4.37 -8.29 34.65
CA LYS A 651 -3.69 -9.05 35.72
C LYS A 651 -2.57 -9.95 35.19
N GLN A 652 -2.72 -10.46 33.96
CA GLN A 652 -1.72 -11.28 33.26
C GLN A 652 -1.46 -10.71 31.85
N PRO A 653 -0.57 -9.70 31.70
CA PRO A 653 -0.27 -9.06 30.42
C PRO A 653 0.30 -10.01 29.36
N GLU A 654 0.91 -11.11 29.80
CA GLU A 654 1.49 -12.13 28.93
C GLU A 654 0.43 -12.84 28.09
N ALA A 655 -0.76 -13.05 28.67
CA ALA A 655 -1.91 -13.71 28.04
C ALA A 655 -2.60 -12.86 26.96
N PHE A 656 -2.35 -11.54 26.90
CA PHE A 656 -3.01 -10.64 25.96
C PHE A 656 -2.80 -11.05 24.49
N GLY A 657 -1.55 -11.42 24.14
CA GLY A 657 -1.13 -11.81 22.79
C GLY A 657 -1.04 -13.33 22.55
N GLY A 658 -1.61 -14.17 23.43
CA GLY A 658 -1.66 -15.62 23.20
C GLY A 658 -2.54 -16.00 22.00
N LEU A 659 -2.48 -17.26 21.54
CA LEU A 659 -3.32 -17.75 20.42
C LEU A 659 -4.81 -17.54 20.71
N CYS A 660 -5.26 -17.87 21.93
CA CYS A 660 -6.58 -17.56 22.48
C CYS A 660 -6.54 -16.34 23.43
N GLY A 661 -5.59 -15.42 23.22
CA GLY A 661 -5.44 -14.21 24.02
C GLY A 661 -6.55 -13.20 23.71
N VAL A 662 -6.75 -12.26 24.63
CA VAL A 662 -7.79 -11.21 24.55
C VAL A 662 -7.75 -10.48 23.20
N LEU A 663 -6.54 -10.19 22.69
CA LEU A 663 -6.36 -9.52 21.40
C LEU A 663 -6.93 -10.35 20.24
N ASN A 664 -6.55 -11.63 20.12
CA ASN A 664 -7.00 -12.48 19.04
C ASN A 664 -8.51 -12.73 19.12
N THR A 665 -9.01 -13.08 20.30
CA THR A 665 -10.44 -13.32 20.50
C THR A 665 -11.25 -12.06 20.15
N GLY A 666 -10.87 -10.90 20.67
CA GLY A 666 -11.59 -9.65 20.40
C GLY A 666 -11.54 -9.24 18.93
N MET A 667 -10.37 -9.30 18.29
CA MET A 667 -10.23 -8.90 16.89
C MET A 667 -10.88 -9.88 15.91
N THR A 668 -10.92 -11.18 16.23
CA THR A 668 -11.71 -12.16 15.46
C THR A 668 -13.20 -11.90 15.59
N MET A 669 -13.70 -11.63 16.81
CA MET A 669 -15.10 -11.24 17.01
C MET A 669 -15.46 -9.97 16.22
N LEU A 670 -14.59 -8.95 16.23
CA LEU A 670 -14.76 -7.73 15.44
C LEU A 670 -14.78 -8.02 13.94
N SER A 671 -13.86 -8.87 13.46
CA SER A 671 -13.80 -9.25 12.05
C SER A 671 -15.09 -9.92 11.60
N CYS A 672 -15.62 -10.87 12.38
CA CYS A 672 -16.90 -11.52 12.10
C CYS A 672 -18.06 -10.51 12.09
N LEU A 673 -18.08 -9.60 13.06
CA LEU A 673 -19.10 -8.55 13.17
C LEU A 673 -19.06 -7.61 11.96
N PHE A 674 -17.87 -7.18 11.52
CA PHE A 674 -17.71 -6.31 10.38
C PHE A 674 -18.10 -6.98 9.06
N ILE A 675 -17.72 -8.25 8.87
CA ILE A 675 -18.12 -9.02 7.69
C ILE A 675 -19.65 -9.16 7.65
N ALA A 676 -20.28 -9.52 8.77
CA ALA A 676 -21.73 -9.64 8.85
C ALA A 676 -22.42 -8.29 8.56
N MET A 677 -21.99 -7.21 9.22
CA MET A 677 -22.56 -5.88 9.02
C MET A 677 -22.40 -5.43 7.57
N GLY A 678 -21.21 -5.58 6.99
CA GLY A 678 -20.91 -5.20 5.61
C GLY A 678 -21.69 -5.99 4.58
N PHE A 679 -21.68 -7.31 4.72
CA PHE A 679 -22.34 -8.22 3.78
C PHE A 679 -23.85 -7.98 3.78
N PHE A 680 -24.51 -8.08 4.94
CA PHE A 680 -25.97 -7.94 5.01
C PHE A 680 -26.42 -6.49 4.81
N GLY A 681 -25.63 -5.52 5.26
CA GLY A 681 -25.90 -4.10 5.03
C GLY A 681 -25.88 -3.73 3.56
N PHE A 682 -24.85 -4.14 2.82
CA PHE A 682 -24.79 -3.91 1.38
C PHE A 682 -25.81 -4.76 0.61
N LEU A 683 -26.06 -6.00 1.05
CA LEU A 683 -27.07 -6.85 0.43
C LEU A 683 -28.46 -6.18 0.47
N LYS A 684 -28.87 -5.68 1.65
CA LYS A 684 -30.16 -5.03 1.85
C LYS A 684 -30.26 -3.70 1.09
N PHE A 685 -29.34 -2.77 1.31
CA PHE A 685 -29.49 -1.38 0.84
C PHE A 685 -28.81 -1.09 -0.51
N GLY A 686 -27.93 -1.98 -1.01
CA GLY A 686 -27.28 -1.80 -2.32
C GLY A 686 -26.44 -0.54 -2.41
N ASP A 687 -26.55 0.17 -3.54
CA ASP A 687 -25.79 1.40 -3.79
C ASP A 687 -26.31 2.60 -2.98
N ASP A 688 -27.55 2.51 -2.46
CA ASP A 688 -28.19 3.54 -1.63
C ASP A 688 -27.69 3.56 -0.18
N VAL A 689 -26.73 2.69 0.17
CA VAL A 689 -26.07 2.72 1.48
C VAL A 689 -25.44 4.11 1.68
N LYS A 690 -25.83 4.79 2.76
CA LYS A 690 -25.27 6.08 3.20
C LYS A 690 -23.96 5.87 3.97
N ALA A 691 -23.32 6.95 4.39
CA ALA A 691 -22.04 6.91 5.12
C ALA A 691 -22.11 6.09 6.42
N SER A 692 -23.27 6.09 7.09
CA SER A 692 -23.59 5.19 8.19
C SER A 692 -24.90 4.47 7.91
N ILE A 693 -24.94 3.17 8.21
CA ILE A 693 -26.14 2.33 8.07
C ILE A 693 -27.33 2.82 8.91
N THR A 694 -27.07 3.53 10.02
CA THR A 694 -28.11 4.11 10.87
C THR A 694 -28.99 5.11 10.11
N LEU A 695 -28.42 5.80 9.11
CA LEU A 695 -29.12 6.78 8.28
C LEU A 695 -30.00 6.13 7.19
N ASN A 696 -29.84 4.82 6.96
CA ASN A 696 -30.66 4.03 6.04
C ASN A 696 -31.88 3.40 6.73
N LEU A 697 -31.96 3.46 8.06
CA LEU A 697 -33.09 2.88 8.80
C LEU A 697 -34.39 3.65 8.53
N PRO A 698 -35.54 2.97 8.47
CA PRO A 698 -36.81 3.63 8.22
C PRO A 698 -37.23 4.47 9.44
N PRO A 699 -38.01 5.55 9.25
CA PRO A 699 -38.36 6.49 10.31
C PRO A 699 -39.50 5.96 11.20
N THR A 700 -39.32 4.80 11.82
CA THR A 700 -40.23 4.27 12.85
C THR A 700 -39.71 4.60 14.25
N PRO A 701 -40.58 4.66 15.28
CA PRO A 701 -40.15 4.99 16.64
C PRO A 701 -39.01 4.10 17.17
N LEU A 702 -39.03 2.80 16.83
CA LEU A 702 -37.98 1.86 17.22
C LEU A 702 -36.62 2.24 16.62
N TYR A 703 -36.55 2.52 15.32
CA TYR A 703 -35.28 2.85 14.67
C TYR A 703 -34.81 4.29 14.95
N GLN A 704 -35.74 5.22 15.20
CA GLN A 704 -35.43 6.54 15.73
C GLN A 704 -34.78 6.43 17.14
N ALA A 705 -35.30 5.56 18.00
CA ALA A 705 -34.67 5.26 19.29
C ALA A 705 -33.27 4.67 19.13
N VAL A 706 -33.04 3.83 18.11
CA VAL A 706 -31.70 3.29 17.77
C VAL A 706 -30.74 4.41 17.34
N GLN A 707 -31.17 5.32 16.46
CA GLN A 707 -30.35 6.47 16.02
C GLN A 707 -29.95 7.34 17.22
N LEU A 708 -30.91 7.68 18.08
CA LEU A 708 -30.66 8.46 19.29
C LEU A 708 -29.75 7.72 20.28
N SER A 709 -29.96 6.42 20.48
CA SER A 709 -29.15 5.58 21.38
C SER A 709 -27.68 5.51 20.93
N PHE A 710 -27.43 5.36 19.63
CA PHE A 710 -26.08 5.42 19.07
C PHE A 710 -25.46 6.81 19.20
N ALA A 711 -26.23 7.88 18.94
CA ALA A 711 -25.76 9.25 19.09
C ALA A 711 -25.34 9.51 20.55
N ILE A 712 -26.16 9.14 21.52
CA ILE A 712 -25.83 9.25 22.95
C ILE A 712 -24.61 8.42 23.30
N ALA A 713 -24.53 7.17 22.82
CA ALA A 713 -23.38 6.33 23.11
C ALA A 713 -22.07 6.90 22.55
N VAL A 714 -22.05 7.36 21.30
CA VAL A 714 -20.87 7.99 20.67
C VAL A 714 -20.51 9.31 21.37
N PHE A 715 -21.50 10.10 21.77
CA PHE A 715 -21.29 11.31 22.56
C PHE A 715 -20.60 10.99 23.91
N LEU A 716 -21.08 9.99 24.63
CA LEU A 716 -20.51 9.59 25.93
C LEU A 716 -19.10 8.98 25.81
N THR A 717 -18.73 8.43 24.65
CA THR A 717 -17.40 7.86 24.41
C THR A 717 -16.40 8.86 23.81
N TYR A 718 -16.86 10.03 23.37
CA TYR A 718 -16.02 11.10 22.82
C TYR A 718 -14.85 11.48 23.74
N THR A 719 -15.10 11.66 25.04
CA THR A 719 -14.05 12.06 26.00
C THR A 719 -12.94 11.03 26.15
N LEU A 720 -13.23 9.75 25.90
CA LEU A 720 -12.21 8.70 25.93
C LEU A 720 -11.27 8.76 24.73
N GLN A 721 -11.79 9.10 23.54
CA GLN A 721 -10.96 9.31 22.36
C GLN A 721 -10.10 10.58 22.51
N LEU A 722 -10.65 11.62 23.14
CA LEU A 722 -9.92 12.86 23.40
C LEU A 722 -8.84 12.73 24.48
N TYR A 723 -8.98 11.77 25.39
CA TYR A 723 -8.03 11.53 26.49
C TYR A 723 -6.59 11.30 25.99
N ILE A 724 -6.42 10.55 24.90
CA ILE A 724 -5.09 10.24 24.33
C ILE A 724 -4.38 11.52 23.84
N PRO A 725 -4.98 12.36 22.97
CA PRO A 725 -4.40 13.66 22.60
C PRO A 725 -4.05 14.56 23.78
N ILE A 726 -4.91 14.62 24.81
CA ILE A 726 -4.67 15.47 25.97
C ILE A 726 -3.46 14.98 26.76
N ASN A 727 -3.34 13.67 26.98
CA ASN A 727 -2.19 13.10 27.70
C ASN A 727 -0.87 13.26 26.94
N ILE A 728 -0.93 13.31 25.61
CA ILE A 728 0.25 13.58 24.79
C ILE A 728 0.63 15.08 24.84
N ILE A 729 -0.35 15.98 24.72
CA ILE A 729 -0.12 17.43 24.56
C ILE A 729 0.08 18.15 25.90
N CYS A 730 -0.67 17.80 26.94
CA CYS A 730 -0.71 18.54 28.20
C CYS A 730 0.64 18.54 28.94
N PRO A 731 1.35 17.42 29.13
CA PRO A 731 2.65 17.40 29.81
C PRO A 731 3.69 18.28 29.11
N TYR A 732 3.68 18.29 27.78
CA TYR A 732 4.57 19.14 26.97
C TYR A 732 4.41 20.62 27.31
N PHE A 733 3.17 21.10 27.37
CA PHE A 733 2.89 22.51 27.64
C PHE A 733 3.04 22.89 29.11
N ARG A 734 2.75 21.96 30.04
CA ARG A 734 3.01 22.19 31.47
C ARG A 734 4.48 22.49 31.72
N LYS A 735 5.37 21.69 31.13
CA LYS A 735 6.82 21.91 31.20
C LYS A 735 7.26 23.19 30.49
N LYS A 736 6.66 23.52 29.34
CA LYS A 736 7.01 24.71 28.54
C LYS A 736 6.63 26.03 29.23
N PHE A 737 5.54 26.04 30.00
CA PHE A 737 5.02 27.23 30.67
C PHE A 737 5.32 27.24 32.17
N ASN A 738 6.18 26.36 32.67
CA ASN A 738 6.50 26.20 34.10
C ASN A 738 5.22 26.12 34.98
N LEU A 739 4.24 25.33 34.54
CA LEU A 739 2.96 25.14 35.23
C LEU A 739 2.97 23.91 36.15
N GLU A 740 4.16 23.41 36.52
CA GLU A 740 4.33 22.21 37.35
C GLU A 740 4.07 22.52 38.84
N ASP A 741 4.41 23.71 39.30
CA ASP A 741 4.33 24.10 40.71
C ASP A 741 2.95 24.64 41.14
N ASP A 742 2.12 25.09 40.20
CA ASP A 742 0.83 25.74 40.48
C ASP A 742 -0.36 24.88 40.00
N CYS A 743 -0.96 24.15 40.94
CA CYS A 743 -2.05 23.20 40.66
C CYS A 743 -3.27 23.89 40.00
N LEU A 744 -3.58 25.13 40.39
CA LEU A 744 -4.73 25.87 39.87
C LEU A 744 -4.47 26.29 38.42
N LYS A 745 -3.33 26.91 38.12
CA LYS A 745 -2.98 27.31 36.75
C LYS A 745 -2.85 26.11 35.82
N SER A 746 -2.26 25.01 36.30
CA SER A 746 -2.15 23.75 35.57
C SER A 746 -3.53 23.18 35.20
N THR A 747 -4.47 23.24 36.15
CA THR A 747 -5.87 22.82 35.98
C THR A 747 -6.61 23.71 35.00
N VAL A 748 -6.50 25.03 35.12
CA VAL A 748 -7.15 25.98 34.21
C VAL A 748 -6.60 25.80 32.78
N PHE A 749 -5.28 25.69 32.63
CA PHE A 749 -4.63 25.45 31.35
C PHE A 749 -5.13 24.17 30.69
N GLU A 750 -5.20 23.06 31.42
CA GLU A 750 -5.69 21.79 30.89
C GLU A 750 -7.16 21.90 30.42
N ASN A 751 -8.03 22.56 31.17
CA ASN A 751 -9.42 22.77 30.75
C ASN A 751 -9.52 23.66 29.50
N CYS A 752 -8.73 24.72 29.42
CA CYS A 752 -8.64 25.57 28.23
C CYS A 752 -8.13 24.80 27.01
N LEU A 753 -7.12 23.93 27.20
CA LEU A 753 -6.60 23.05 26.15
C LEU A 753 -7.68 22.08 25.67
N ARG A 754 -8.38 21.41 26.60
CA ARG A 754 -9.50 20.51 26.29
C ARG A 754 -10.58 21.21 25.48
N ALA A 755 -11.05 22.37 25.94
CA ALA A 755 -12.06 23.16 25.23
C ALA A 755 -11.58 23.59 23.83
N THR A 756 -10.32 24.00 23.72
CA THR A 756 -9.72 24.40 22.43
C THR A 756 -9.68 23.24 21.43
N ILE A 757 -9.29 22.05 21.88
CA ILE A 757 -9.25 20.87 21.00
C ILE A 757 -10.67 20.47 20.57
N VAL A 758 -11.66 20.49 21.47
CA VAL A 758 -13.07 20.20 21.15
C VAL A 758 -13.63 21.22 20.14
N CYS A 759 -13.33 22.50 20.30
CA CYS A 759 -13.69 23.51 19.29
C CYS A 759 -12.99 23.27 17.95
N GLY A 760 -11.75 22.78 17.99
CA GLY A 760 -10.96 22.45 16.81
C GLY A 760 -11.49 21.27 16.00
N THR A 761 -12.15 20.30 16.63
CA THR A 761 -12.71 19.11 15.96
C THR A 761 -14.05 19.38 15.25
N CYS A 762 -14.69 20.52 15.49
CA CYS A 762 -15.99 20.86 14.89
C CYS A 762 -15.91 21.64 13.55
N GLU A 763 -14.73 21.77 12.96
CA GLU A 763 -14.42 22.43 11.66
C GLU A 763 -15.51 23.38 11.11
N TYR A 764 -15.56 24.64 11.57
CA TYR A 764 -16.29 25.70 10.85
C TYR A 764 -15.48 26.98 10.66
N ARG A 765 -14.96 27.14 9.44
CA ARG A 765 -14.15 28.28 8.97
C ARG A 765 -14.97 29.55 8.71
N SER A 766 -16.29 29.44 8.48
CA SER A 766 -17.10 30.58 8.01
C SER A 766 -17.75 31.43 9.11
N TYR A 767 -18.07 30.87 10.29
CA TYR A 767 -18.68 31.63 11.40
C TYR A 767 -17.66 32.11 12.44
N PHE A 768 -16.52 31.42 12.58
CA PHE A 768 -15.42 31.90 13.40
C PHE A 768 -14.78 33.18 12.83
N ASN A 769 -14.90 33.43 11.52
CA ASN A 769 -14.53 34.71 10.92
C ASN A 769 -15.46 35.87 11.31
N LEU A 770 -16.70 35.58 11.74
CA LEU A 770 -17.66 36.59 12.20
C LEU A 770 -17.39 37.00 13.66
N VAL A 771 -16.77 36.11 14.47
CA VAL A 771 -16.51 36.34 15.91
C VAL A 771 -15.02 36.56 16.21
N PHE A 772 -14.11 36.03 15.40
CA PHE A 772 -12.66 36.15 15.58
C PHE A 772 -11.97 36.27 14.22
N ASN A 773 -11.73 37.51 13.82
CA ASN A 773 -11.01 37.86 12.60
C ASN A 773 -9.50 37.58 12.74
N SER A 774 -9.09 36.31 12.66
CA SER A 774 -7.68 35.96 12.42
C SER A 774 -7.51 34.59 11.74
N LYS A 775 -6.72 34.58 10.66
CA LYS A 775 -6.36 33.46 9.75
C LYS A 775 -5.61 32.27 10.41
N LEU A 776 -5.69 32.08 11.73
CA LEU A 776 -4.85 31.14 12.47
C LEU A 776 -5.71 30.21 13.32
N LYS A 777 -5.90 28.93 12.93
CA LYS A 777 -6.22 27.88 13.90
C LYS A 777 -5.71 26.48 13.53
N LEU A 778 -5.95 25.96 12.32
CA LEU A 778 -5.32 24.68 11.96
C LEU A 778 -3.81 24.81 11.75
N LEU A 779 -3.40 25.86 11.02
CA LEU A 779 -1.98 26.18 10.80
C LEU A 779 -1.30 26.70 12.06
N SER A 780 -2.01 27.28 13.03
CA SER A 780 -1.42 27.68 14.32
C SER A 780 -1.40 26.54 15.34
N LEU A 781 -2.37 25.62 15.32
CA LEU A 781 -2.31 24.36 16.06
C LEU A 781 -1.20 23.47 15.50
N LEU A 782 -1.11 23.32 14.17
CA LEU A 782 0.02 22.67 13.51
C LEU A 782 1.32 23.42 13.76
N ARG A 783 1.40 24.76 13.66
CA ARG A 783 2.61 25.51 14.03
C ARG A 783 2.93 25.42 15.51
N MET A 784 1.96 25.29 16.41
CA MET A 784 2.17 25.07 17.84
C MET A 784 2.66 23.67 18.12
N ILE A 785 2.08 22.65 17.49
CA ILE A 785 2.51 21.25 17.56
C ILE A 785 3.91 21.12 16.93
N ILE A 786 4.15 21.73 15.77
CA ILE A 786 5.45 21.77 15.09
C ILE A 786 6.47 22.55 15.92
N ALA A 787 6.14 23.72 16.47
CA ALA A 787 7.02 24.48 17.37
C ALA A 787 7.25 23.74 18.70
N ALA A 788 6.27 22.95 19.14
CA ALA A 788 6.41 22.08 20.30
C ALA A 788 7.44 20.98 20.05
N LEU A 789 7.28 20.30 18.91
CA LEU A 789 8.20 19.29 18.39
C LEU A 789 9.60 19.86 18.08
N ARG A 790 9.70 21.13 17.66
CA ARG A 790 10.95 21.83 17.32
C ARG A 790 11.77 22.26 18.54
N LYS A 791 11.15 22.65 19.66
CA LYS A 791 11.88 23.09 20.87
C LYS A 791 12.49 21.93 21.69
N ASN A 792 11.95 20.72 21.57
CA ASN A 792 12.59 19.51 22.12
C ASN A 792 13.85 19.05 21.34
N LEU A 793 14.25 19.78 20.28
CA LEU A 793 15.52 19.57 19.57
C LEU A 793 16.69 20.38 20.13
N THR A 794 16.46 21.27 21.11
CA THR A 794 17.52 22.10 21.71
C THR A 794 17.49 21.96 23.23
N LEU A 795 18.00 20.85 23.74
CA LEU A 795 18.51 20.77 25.11
C LEU A 795 20.03 20.69 25.02
N PRO A 796 20.79 21.66 25.56
CA PRO A 796 22.24 21.57 25.61
C PRO A 796 22.67 20.45 26.56
N ALA A 797 23.78 19.80 26.21
CA ALA A 797 24.34 18.60 26.81
C ALA A 797 24.86 18.74 28.27
N HIS A 798 24.39 19.72 29.04
CA HIS A 798 24.90 20.02 30.38
C HIS A 798 24.09 19.41 31.55
N ILE A 799 23.09 18.55 31.29
CA ILE A 799 22.31 17.85 32.34
C ILE A 799 22.64 16.35 32.37
N TYR A 800 23.92 16.02 32.19
CA TYR A 800 24.48 14.67 32.37
C TYR A 800 25.66 14.65 33.36
N ALA A 801 25.79 15.68 34.20
CA ALA A 801 26.64 15.68 35.39
C ALA A 801 25.77 15.59 36.65
#